data_AF-A0A8C4UP23-F1
#
_entry.id   AF-A0A8C4UP23-F1
#
_cell.length_a   1.000
_cell.length_b   1.000
_cell.length_c   1.000
_cell.angle_alpha   90.00
_cell.angle_beta   90.00
_cell.angle_gamma   90.00
#
_symmetry.space_group_name_H-M   'P 1'
#
loop_
_entity.id
_entity.type
_entity.pdbx_description
1 polymer ?
#
loop_
_entity_poly.entity_id
_entity_poly.type
_entity_poly.pdbx_seq_one_letter_code
_entity_poly.pdbx_strand_id
1 'polypeptide(L)'
;GEGLESSRALSKGLEQTSLPLARALPTPPLSSPAPADSDGPLYLPYKTLVSTVSSTVFSEGEAQRLIEILREKAGIVQDTWHTAMQKGGPVAVLKRRLEEKEKQLATEQEAAAAARNKRRELSKELVAERAKVMAVEGKLKGQLLAREQEMAAVQARMQASYQDHVQKTQELQDKIRTLQEQLENRPNTQLARLQQENSMLRDALYQTSSWMESKQNAEVAKLRQECSKLMKELSEKSEVLQQEEQQRKSWEIKALALEKQMEQLQASQREVEATLQKRLDEVSDELCRTQTSYKSLLAEAEKAKGQQQSIAELQAKLLSSETEVKSKLLELDNMKGKLQDASLENVRLLERIKSIEALLEAGQMREAEKDRELQAANEAEMKQLRLQEKMDQLSSLEREATELREAMEQQKIKNNDLREKNWKAMEALATVEKVCEEKLLAATKAKEELAQQLDVLQTQTKETLLSVLPGVDVSSQQVGTGSLVPFPHLSLSIPSLSFQDSALKLKEAEEAQSTLQAECEQYRAILAETEGMLRDLQKSVEEEEQVWKAKLTASEEELQKVRVQGTPFGFTISPLMLSSLLIQLKEYTSLLERQLENHLETASSERQNYTKEVEVLRQLLSESQEQLEAAKTETQKQSKELTLVRGILQLPSWDLAALRAAGSRAPWWGQHPPCRFRERGKARPGHGETWHLPLTGSVSPFQAQSLACSLQAELEKLRLAENAAAPGTEEAQQLQEKLEKEKKLTKDLGQAATKLQELLKVTQDQLAKERETVKKLKEQLQETGEEESLKEGTSV
;
A
#
# COMPACT_ATOMS: atom_id res chain seq x y z
N GLY A 1 44.16 -7.64 59.28
CA GLY A 1 45.42 -7.03 59.75
C GLY A 1 45.74 -7.72 61.05
N GLU A 2 46.47 -8.82 60.97
CA GLU A 2 46.81 -9.71 62.08
C GLU A 2 48.28 -10.14 61.92
N GLY A 3 48.79 -10.93 62.87
CA GLY A 3 50.22 -11.08 63.10
C GLY A 3 51.06 -11.57 61.92
N LEU A 4 52.27 -11.01 61.82
CA LEU A 4 53.42 -11.69 61.23
C LEU A 4 54.34 -12.10 62.37
N GLU A 5 54.15 -13.32 62.86
CA GLU A 5 55.07 -13.95 63.81
C GLU A 5 55.87 -15.06 63.12
N SER A 6 57.18 -15.05 63.37
CA SER A 6 58.06 -16.23 63.41
C SER A 6 58.55 -16.90 62.11
N SER A 7 59.83 -17.30 62.21
CA SER A 7 60.42 -18.52 61.63
C SER A 7 60.81 -18.58 60.13
N ARG A 8 61.96 -19.20 59.77
CA ARG A 8 63.18 -19.53 60.57
C ARG A 8 64.35 -19.88 59.64
N ALA A 9 65.58 -19.63 60.14
CA ALA A 9 66.85 -20.34 59.90
C ALA A 9 67.12 -21.07 58.55
N LEU A 10 68.29 -20.79 57.97
CA LEU A 10 69.47 -21.69 57.91
C LEU A 10 70.61 -20.89 57.20
N SER A 11 71.69 -20.42 57.84
CA SER A 11 72.77 -21.11 58.59
C SER A 11 73.91 -21.64 57.71
N LYS A 12 75.14 -21.40 58.19
CA LYS A 12 76.49 -21.67 57.61
C LYS A 12 77.01 -20.56 56.66
N GLY A 13 78.26 -20.11 56.81
CA GLY A 13 79.24 -20.48 57.84
C GLY A 13 80.59 -19.75 57.73
N LEU A 14 81.54 -20.16 58.58
CA LEU A 14 82.88 -19.62 58.81
C LEU A 14 82.94 -18.18 59.39
N GLU A 15 83.94 -17.81 60.20
CA GLU A 15 84.56 -18.48 61.36
C GLU A 15 85.32 -17.39 62.16
N GLN A 16 85.11 -17.31 63.48
CA GLN A 16 86.09 -17.59 64.54
C GLN A 16 87.44 -16.86 64.43
N THR A 17 87.81 -15.92 65.30
CA THR A 17 88.02 -15.92 66.78
C THR A 17 89.24 -16.70 67.29
N SER A 18 90.19 -15.95 67.85
CA SER A 18 91.15 -16.39 68.88
C SER A 18 91.42 -15.17 69.78
N LEU A 19 91.02 -15.06 71.05
CA LEU A 19 91.14 -15.94 72.24
C LEU A 19 92.59 -16.16 72.74
N PRO A 20 92.81 -16.30 74.07
CA PRO A 20 94.09 -15.95 74.69
C PRO A 20 94.69 -17.04 75.63
N LEU A 21 95.67 -16.62 76.44
CA LEU A 21 96.01 -17.13 77.80
C LEU A 21 97.10 -18.21 77.99
N ALA A 22 97.94 -17.95 79.01
CA ALA A 22 98.51 -18.89 79.99
C ALA A 22 99.69 -19.86 79.68
N ARG A 23 100.89 -19.45 80.15
CA ARG A 23 101.63 -20.02 81.32
C ARG A 23 102.27 -21.43 81.25
N ALA A 24 103.62 -21.48 81.26
CA ALA A 24 104.43 -22.48 81.98
C ALA A 24 105.91 -22.06 82.19
N LEU A 25 106.59 -22.68 83.17
CA LEU A 25 108.04 -22.65 83.49
C LEU A 25 108.58 -24.09 83.29
N PRO A 26 109.90 -24.38 83.05
CA PRO A 26 110.96 -24.17 84.05
C PRO A 26 112.42 -23.94 83.52
N THR A 27 113.40 -24.01 84.43
CA THR A 27 114.88 -23.90 84.31
C THR A 27 115.58 -25.26 84.57
N PRO A 28 116.93 -25.37 84.75
CA PRO A 28 118.13 -24.89 84.02
C PRO A 28 118.90 -26.12 83.39
N PRO A 29 120.23 -26.13 83.07
CA PRO A 29 121.34 -26.20 84.08
C PRO A 29 122.75 -25.63 83.68
N LEU A 30 123.63 -25.43 84.69
CA LEU A 30 125.13 -25.57 84.77
C LEU A 30 126.08 -25.04 83.64
N SER A 31 127.38 -24.73 83.84
CA SER A 31 128.31 -24.72 85.00
C SER A 31 129.55 -23.82 84.74
N SER A 32 130.41 -23.62 85.76
CA SER A 32 131.73 -22.93 85.67
C SER A 32 132.86 -23.83 85.11
N PRO A 33 134.12 -23.34 84.97
CA PRO A 33 135.07 -23.41 86.11
C PRO A 33 136.06 -22.23 86.25
N ALA A 34 136.81 -22.27 87.37
CA ALA A 34 138.09 -21.59 87.66
C ALA A 34 139.01 -22.68 88.31
N PRO A 35 140.16 -22.41 88.99
CA PRO A 35 141.03 -21.23 89.08
C PRO A 35 142.52 -21.59 88.78
N ALA A 36 143.48 -20.78 89.24
CA ALA A 36 144.85 -21.21 89.57
C ALA A 36 145.50 -20.26 90.60
N ASP A 37 146.16 -20.80 91.63
CA ASP A 37 146.80 -20.06 92.73
C ASP A 37 148.34 -19.94 92.57
N SER A 38 148.99 -19.07 93.37
CA SER A 38 150.15 -19.41 94.25
C SER A 38 151.03 -18.21 94.68
N ASP A 39 151.04 -17.98 96.00
CA ASP A 39 152.14 -17.59 96.92
C ASP A 39 153.30 -16.61 96.55
N GLY A 40 153.25 -15.43 97.18
CA GLY A 40 154.35 -14.85 97.99
C GLY A 40 155.49 -14.05 97.31
N PRO A 41 156.41 -13.43 98.09
CA PRO A 41 156.40 -13.16 99.53
C PRO A 41 156.43 -11.65 99.90
N LEU A 42 156.25 -11.32 101.18
CA LEU A 42 156.37 -9.94 101.70
C LEU A 42 157.83 -9.48 101.83
N TYR A 43 158.16 -8.28 101.35
CA TYR A 43 159.46 -7.64 101.57
C TYR A 43 159.30 -6.37 102.42
N LEU A 44 159.92 -6.34 103.60
CA LEU A 44 159.89 -5.17 104.49
C LEU A 44 160.71 -4.01 103.89
N PRO A 45 160.15 -2.78 103.79
CA PRO A 45 160.87 -1.66 103.20
C PRO A 45 162.15 -1.30 103.96
N TYR A 46 163.26 -1.14 103.23
CA TYR A 46 164.59 -0.79 103.76
C TYR A 46 164.58 0.37 104.76
N LYS A 47 163.74 1.40 104.52
CA LYS A 47 163.59 2.56 105.42
C LYS A 47 163.19 2.16 106.84
N THR A 48 162.28 1.20 107.01
CA THR A 48 161.82 0.76 108.33
C THR A 48 162.96 0.13 109.13
N LEU A 49 163.76 -0.73 108.46
CA LEU A 49 164.88 -1.43 109.09
C LEU A 49 166.02 -0.45 109.47
N VAL A 50 166.32 0.52 108.61
CA VAL A 50 167.29 1.58 108.92
C VAL A 50 166.84 2.41 110.14
N SER A 51 165.57 2.83 110.19
CA SER A 51 165.03 3.59 111.32
C SER A 51 165.24 2.87 112.64
N THR A 52 164.90 1.57 112.73
CA THR A 52 165.05 0.79 113.96
C THR A 52 166.50 0.74 114.44
N VAL A 53 167.46 0.46 113.54
CA VAL A 53 168.89 0.41 113.88
C VAL A 53 169.41 1.79 114.31
N SER A 54 168.96 2.88 113.66
CA SER A 54 169.39 4.24 114.01
C SER A 54 168.83 4.76 115.35
N SER A 55 167.81 4.10 115.91
CA SER A 55 167.18 4.48 117.19
C SER A 55 167.72 3.74 118.41
N THR A 56 168.57 2.72 118.23
CA THR A 56 169.13 1.91 119.31
C THR A 56 170.54 2.35 119.68
N VAL A 57 170.74 2.72 120.96
CA VAL A 57 172.05 3.10 121.50
C VAL A 57 172.80 1.84 121.94
N PHE A 58 173.72 1.37 121.10
CA PHE A 58 174.58 0.23 121.40
C PHE A 58 175.69 0.63 122.39
N SER A 59 176.04 -0.26 123.32
CA SER A 59 177.29 -0.14 124.06
C SER A 59 178.48 -0.43 123.12
N GLU A 60 179.69 0.03 123.48
CA GLU A 60 180.86 -0.07 122.60
C GLU A 60 181.22 -1.52 122.21
N GLY A 61 181.02 -2.48 123.11
CA GLY A 61 181.20 -3.91 122.82
C GLY A 61 180.12 -4.51 121.90
N GLU A 62 178.91 -3.97 121.91
CA GLU A 62 177.83 -4.36 121.01
C GLU A 62 177.99 -3.72 119.63
N ALA A 63 178.44 -2.46 119.59
CA ALA A 63 178.80 -1.78 118.35
C ALA A 63 179.93 -2.53 117.63
N GLN A 64 180.97 -2.96 118.35
CA GLN A 64 182.04 -3.81 117.80
C GLN A 64 181.48 -5.10 117.19
N ARG A 65 180.63 -5.84 117.91
CA ARG A 65 180.01 -7.08 117.39
C ARG A 65 179.11 -6.84 116.18
N LEU A 66 178.38 -5.72 116.15
CA LEU A 66 177.50 -5.39 115.02
C LEU A 66 178.34 -4.96 113.79
N ILE A 67 179.48 -4.30 114.00
CA ILE A 67 180.50 -4.04 112.97
C ILE A 67 181.14 -5.33 112.46
N GLU A 68 181.44 -6.31 113.33
CA GLU A 68 181.93 -7.63 112.92
C GLU A 68 180.91 -8.37 112.05
N ILE A 69 179.66 -8.50 112.52
CA ILE A 69 178.58 -9.18 111.78
C ILE A 69 178.26 -8.47 110.46
N LEU A 70 178.30 -7.13 110.41
CA LEU A 70 178.15 -6.40 109.15
C LEU A 70 179.36 -6.56 108.23
N ARG A 71 180.60 -6.65 108.76
CA ARG A 71 181.81 -6.89 107.96
C ARG A 71 181.83 -8.31 107.37
N GLU A 72 181.37 -9.30 108.12
CA GLU A 72 181.24 -10.69 107.67
C GLU A 72 180.13 -10.87 106.62
N LYS A 73 179.09 -10.02 106.65
CA LYS A 73 177.94 -10.10 105.73
C LYS A 73 177.99 -9.13 104.54
N ALA A 74 178.77 -8.05 104.61
CA ALA A 74 178.99 -7.08 103.52
C ALA A 74 180.18 -7.47 102.62
N GLY A 75 180.17 -8.69 102.11
CA GLY A 75 181.28 -9.25 101.34
C GLY A 75 181.50 -8.57 99.98
N ILE A 76 182.49 -7.67 99.90
CA ILE A 76 183.28 -7.40 98.67
C ILE A 76 184.78 -7.49 98.99
N VAL A 77 185.35 -8.63 98.62
CA VAL A 77 186.63 -8.79 97.91
C VAL A 77 187.57 -7.56 97.91
N GLN A 78 188.48 -7.51 98.89
CA GLN A 78 189.56 -6.52 98.91
C GLN A 78 190.71 -6.88 97.94
N ASP A 79 190.76 -8.13 97.47
CA ASP A 79 191.90 -8.71 96.73
C ASP A 79 191.96 -8.41 95.21
N THR A 80 190.98 -7.68 94.65
CA THR A 80 190.92 -7.43 93.18
C THR A 80 191.72 -6.22 92.70
N TRP A 81 192.44 -5.53 93.58
CA TRP A 81 193.14 -4.27 93.26
C TRP A 81 194.66 -4.37 93.00
N HIS A 82 195.30 -5.52 93.21
CA HIS A 82 196.76 -5.63 93.17
C HIS A 82 197.37 -6.54 92.08
N THR A 83 196.57 -7.13 91.18
CA THR A 83 197.07 -8.12 90.20
C THR A 83 196.61 -7.85 88.76
N ALA A 84 196.80 -6.61 88.26
CA ALA A 84 196.43 -6.24 86.89
C ALA A 84 197.36 -5.19 86.23
N MET A 85 198.68 -5.40 86.28
CA MET A 85 199.64 -4.54 85.55
C MET A 85 199.68 -4.84 84.03
N GLN A 86 198.53 -4.77 83.35
CA GLN A 86 198.41 -4.41 81.91
C GLN A 86 196.94 -4.35 81.41
N LYS A 87 196.57 -3.20 80.82
CA LYS A 87 195.52 -2.98 79.79
C LYS A 87 194.06 -3.47 80.06
N GLY A 88 193.16 -2.55 80.40
CA GLY A 88 191.72 -2.66 80.08
C GLY A 88 190.72 -2.40 81.23
N GLY A 89 190.56 -1.15 81.65
CA GLY A 89 189.78 -0.79 82.86
C GLY A 89 188.24 -0.85 82.74
N PRO A 90 187.51 -0.93 83.88
CA PRO A 90 186.07 -1.21 83.95
C PRO A 90 185.17 -0.15 83.27
N VAL A 91 185.65 1.07 83.06
CA VAL A 91 184.92 2.14 82.34
C VAL A 91 184.53 1.68 80.92
N ALA A 92 185.34 0.85 80.27
CA ALA A 92 185.03 0.33 78.93
C ALA A 92 183.82 -0.63 78.92
N VAL A 93 183.63 -1.40 79.99
CA VAL A 93 182.48 -2.31 80.14
C VAL A 93 181.19 -1.51 80.37
N LEU A 94 181.26 -0.46 81.19
CA LEU A 94 180.12 0.44 81.42
C LEU A 94 179.74 1.22 80.16
N LYS A 95 180.72 1.68 79.34
CA LYS A 95 180.44 2.30 78.04
C LYS A 95 179.72 1.34 77.07
N ARG A 96 180.25 0.12 76.88
CA ARG A 96 179.58 -0.87 76.01
C ARG A 96 178.14 -1.18 76.49
N ARG A 97 177.93 -1.29 77.81
CA ARG A 97 176.61 -1.53 78.39
C ARG A 97 175.66 -0.34 78.24
N LEU A 98 176.18 0.89 78.17
CA LEU A 98 175.42 2.10 77.82
C LEU A 98 175.07 2.09 76.32
N GLU A 99 176.04 1.85 75.44
CA GLU A 99 175.86 1.73 73.98
C GLU A 99 174.81 0.65 73.61
N GLU A 100 174.83 -0.50 74.29
CA GLU A 100 173.82 -1.55 74.18
C GLU A 100 172.42 -1.09 74.65
N LYS A 101 172.35 -0.27 75.71
CA LYS A 101 171.08 0.27 76.24
C LYS A 101 170.53 1.42 75.40
N GLU A 102 171.38 2.26 74.85
CA GLU A 102 171.02 3.29 73.86
C GLU A 102 170.51 2.64 72.56
N LYS A 103 171.16 1.56 72.11
CA LYS A 103 170.68 0.75 70.97
C LYS A 103 169.33 0.09 71.26
N GLN A 104 169.12 -0.48 72.45
CA GLN A 104 167.82 -1.02 72.86
C GLN A 104 166.75 0.08 72.86
N LEU A 105 167.03 1.22 73.49
CA LEU A 105 166.13 2.37 73.52
C LEU A 105 165.81 2.91 72.10
N ALA A 106 166.77 2.93 71.19
CA ALA A 106 166.55 3.29 69.79
C ALA A 106 165.58 2.30 69.11
N THR A 107 165.81 0.98 69.25
CA THR A 107 164.89 -0.03 68.70
C THR A 107 163.50 -0.01 69.34
N GLU A 108 163.40 0.34 70.63
CA GLU A 108 162.11 0.54 71.31
C GLU A 108 161.40 1.82 70.83
N GLN A 109 162.14 2.91 70.57
CA GLN A 109 161.60 4.14 69.99
C GLN A 109 161.13 3.93 68.53
N GLU A 110 161.89 3.19 67.72
CA GLU A 110 161.51 2.80 66.36
C GLU A 110 160.28 1.88 66.37
N ALA A 111 160.25 0.85 67.23
CA ALA A 111 159.08 -0.02 67.40
C ALA A 111 157.85 0.76 67.90
N ALA A 112 158.02 1.71 68.82
CA ALA A 112 156.96 2.60 69.27
C ALA A 112 156.50 3.58 68.17
N ALA A 113 157.41 4.05 67.30
CA ALA A 113 157.08 4.87 66.15
C ALA A 113 156.30 4.06 65.08
N ALA A 114 156.73 2.82 64.80
CA ALA A 114 156.03 1.89 63.93
C ALA A 114 154.63 1.56 64.48
N ALA A 115 154.49 1.26 65.77
CA ALA A 115 153.21 1.03 66.42
C ALA A 115 152.30 2.28 66.40
N ARG A 116 152.85 3.48 66.62
CA ARG A 116 152.11 4.76 66.48
C ARG A 116 151.66 4.99 65.04
N ASN A 117 152.46 4.64 64.04
CA ASN A 117 152.11 4.76 62.63
C ASN A 117 151.06 3.73 62.21
N LYS A 118 151.20 2.44 62.57
CA LYS A 118 150.15 1.44 62.31
C LYS A 118 148.85 1.76 63.03
N ARG A 119 148.89 2.31 64.26
CA ARG A 119 147.69 2.88 64.93
C ARG A 119 147.07 4.02 64.14
N ARG A 120 147.86 4.93 63.55
CA ARG A 120 147.36 6.04 62.70
C ARG A 120 146.73 5.49 61.40
N GLU A 121 147.33 4.48 60.78
CA GLU A 121 146.78 3.79 59.60
C GLU A 121 145.45 3.12 59.93
N LEU A 122 145.40 2.24 60.94
CA LEU A 122 144.17 1.59 61.40
C LEU A 122 143.09 2.60 61.81
N SER A 123 143.47 3.77 62.35
CA SER A 123 142.53 4.85 62.64
C SER A 123 141.98 5.52 61.38
N LYS A 124 142.80 5.71 60.34
CA LYS A 124 142.35 6.21 59.02
C LYS A 124 141.47 5.20 58.30
N GLU A 125 141.86 3.92 58.31
CA GLU A 125 141.10 2.80 57.76
C GLU A 125 139.73 2.71 58.45
N LEU A 126 139.67 2.74 59.78
CA LEU A 126 138.41 2.74 60.55
C LEU A 126 137.52 3.96 60.24
N VAL A 127 138.10 5.15 60.04
CA VAL A 127 137.34 6.34 59.63
C VAL A 127 136.84 6.22 58.18
N ALA A 128 137.63 5.66 57.27
CA ALA A 128 137.24 5.42 55.89
C ALA A 128 136.14 4.36 55.78
N GLU A 129 136.22 3.26 56.52
CA GLU A 129 135.13 2.26 56.57
C GLU A 129 133.87 2.81 57.23
N ARG A 130 133.99 3.61 58.30
CA ARG A 130 132.82 4.34 58.86
C ARG A 130 132.18 5.27 57.82
N ALA A 131 132.98 5.99 57.04
CA ALA A 131 132.47 6.85 55.97
C ALA A 131 131.79 6.03 54.85
N LYS A 132 132.36 4.89 54.45
CA LYS A 132 131.73 3.96 53.49
C LYS A 132 130.41 3.39 54.01
N VAL A 133 130.37 2.93 55.26
CA VAL A 133 129.16 2.40 55.91
C VAL A 133 128.08 3.49 55.97
N MET A 134 128.40 4.70 56.44
CA MET A 134 127.44 5.82 56.44
C MET A 134 126.95 6.17 55.02
N ALA A 135 127.81 6.10 54.00
CA ALA A 135 127.41 6.34 52.61
C ALA A 135 126.53 5.22 52.03
N VAL A 136 126.74 3.96 52.41
CA VAL A 136 125.88 2.83 52.04
C VAL A 136 124.55 2.89 52.79
N GLU A 137 124.56 3.15 54.10
CA GLU A 137 123.35 3.40 54.89
C GLU A 137 122.53 4.57 54.33
N GLY A 138 123.17 5.68 53.95
CA GLY A 138 122.49 6.83 53.34
C GLY A 138 121.82 6.47 52.01
N LYS A 139 122.48 5.66 51.17
CA LYS A 139 121.89 5.15 49.92
C LYS A 139 120.73 4.19 50.19
N LEU A 140 120.85 3.27 51.14
CA LEU A 140 119.78 2.32 51.49
C LEU A 140 118.58 3.03 52.13
N LYS A 141 118.80 4.01 53.01
CA LYS A 141 117.74 4.86 53.58
C LYS A 141 117.04 5.68 52.48
N GLY A 142 117.80 6.24 51.53
CA GLY A 142 117.24 6.93 50.37
C GLY A 142 116.42 6.02 49.45
N GLN A 143 116.88 4.79 49.19
CA GLN A 143 116.13 3.79 48.42
C GLN A 143 114.87 3.30 49.15
N LEU A 144 114.93 3.14 50.48
CA LEU A 144 113.79 2.77 51.31
C LEU A 144 112.73 3.87 51.30
N LEU A 145 113.11 5.13 51.53
CA LEU A 145 112.21 6.29 51.44
C LEU A 145 111.60 6.44 50.03
N ALA A 146 112.38 6.22 48.96
CA ALA A 146 111.85 6.22 47.60
C ALA A 146 110.83 5.09 47.38
N ARG A 147 111.06 3.90 47.94
CA ARG A 147 110.13 2.77 47.87
C ARG A 147 108.86 2.98 48.71
N GLU A 148 108.97 3.63 49.87
CA GLU A 148 107.81 4.06 50.67
C GLU A 148 106.97 5.09 49.91
N GLN A 149 107.61 6.04 49.22
CA GLN A 149 106.91 7.01 48.35
C GLN A 149 106.28 6.34 47.12
N GLU A 150 106.96 5.38 46.47
CA GLU A 150 106.39 4.58 45.39
C GLU A 150 105.16 3.78 45.86
N MET A 151 105.25 3.13 47.02
CA MET A 151 104.13 2.37 47.63
C MET A 151 102.96 3.28 48.00
N ALA A 152 103.21 4.44 48.63
CA ALA A 152 102.18 5.43 48.94
C ALA A 152 101.51 5.97 47.65
N ALA A 153 102.28 6.23 46.60
CA ALA A 153 101.76 6.69 45.31
C ALA A 153 101.00 5.59 44.54
N VAL A 154 101.32 4.31 44.74
CA VAL A 154 100.52 3.17 44.25
C VAL A 154 99.22 3.05 45.07
N GLN A 155 99.29 3.11 46.40
CA GLN A 155 98.12 3.03 47.28
C GLN A 155 97.13 4.17 47.03
N ALA A 156 97.61 5.41 46.87
CA ALA A 156 96.78 6.56 46.52
C ALA A 156 96.10 6.41 45.15
N ARG A 157 96.82 5.93 44.12
CA ARG A 157 96.23 5.66 42.80
C ARG A 157 95.21 4.52 42.84
N MET A 158 95.47 3.47 43.61
CA MET A 158 94.53 2.36 43.82
C MET A 158 93.26 2.83 44.55
N GLN A 159 93.40 3.66 45.59
CA GLN A 159 92.28 4.24 46.32
C GLN A 159 91.45 5.20 45.46
N ALA A 160 92.09 6.06 44.66
CA ALA A 160 91.43 6.94 43.71
C ALA A 160 90.68 6.12 42.65
N SER A 161 91.32 5.11 42.04
CA SER A 161 90.67 4.22 41.06
C SER A 161 89.48 3.47 41.66
N TYR A 162 89.57 3.04 42.92
CA TYR A 162 88.45 2.41 43.63
C TYR A 162 87.29 3.40 43.86
N GLN A 163 87.57 4.63 44.29
CA GLN A 163 86.56 5.68 44.44
C GLN A 163 85.88 6.00 43.10
N ASP A 164 86.65 6.14 42.03
CA ASP A 164 86.18 6.26 40.64
C ASP A 164 85.23 5.11 40.25
N HIS A 165 85.61 3.85 40.53
CA HIS A 165 84.78 2.70 40.22
C HIS A 165 83.49 2.64 41.06
N VAL A 166 83.54 3.02 42.34
CA VAL A 166 82.35 3.14 43.19
C VAL A 166 81.42 4.24 42.68
N GLN A 167 81.94 5.42 42.32
CA GLN A 167 81.14 6.51 41.74
C GLN A 167 80.48 6.09 40.42
N LYS A 168 81.26 5.48 39.50
CA LYS A 168 80.73 4.96 38.21
C LYS A 168 79.70 3.85 38.42
N THR A 169 79.85 3.01 39.44
CA THR A 169 78.87 1.98 39.79
C THR A 169 77.59 2.60 40.34
N GLN A 170 77.69 3.59 41.22
CA GLN A 170 76.55 4.33 41.77
C GLN A 170 75.79 5.07 40.66
N GLU A 171 76.49 5.80 39.78
CA GLU A 171 75.90 6.44 38.60
C GLU A 171 75.14 5.44 37.71
N LEU A 172 75.68 4.24 37.49
CA LEU A 172 75.02 3.21 36.69
C LEU A 172 73.80 2.63 37.42
N GLN A 173 73.86 2.45 38.74
CA GLN A 173 72.70 2.03 39.55
C GLN A 173 71.58 3.08 39.55
N ASP A 174 71.91 4.37 39.64
CA ASP A 174 70.92 5.45 39.58
C ASP A 174 70.34 5.64 38.16
N LYS A 175 71.14 5.41 37.11
CA LYS A 175 70.66 5.33 35.71
C LYS A 175 69.76 4.11 35.48
N ILE A 176 70.07 2.96 36.07
CA ILE A 176 69.20 1.78 36.04
C ILE A 176 67.89 2.06 36.77
N ARG A 177 67.93 2.65 37.97
CA ARG A 177 66.72 2.96 38.76
C ARG A 177 65.81 3.95 38.04
N THR A 178 66.36 5.04 37.50
CA THR A 178 65.58 6.03 36.74
C THR A 178 65.00 5.47 35.44
N LEU A 179 65.68 4.52 34.79
CA LEU A 179 65.11 3.79 33.65
C LEU A 179 64.02 2.80 34.06
N GLN A 180 64.15 2.11 35.21
CA GLN A 180 63.10 1.26 35.78
C GLN A 180 61.87 2.09 36.14
N GLU A 181 62.05 3.20 36.87
CA GLU A 181 60.98 4.15 37.20
C GLU A 181 60.28 4.69 35.94
N GLN A 182 61.01 4.98 34.85
CA GLN A 182 60.39 5.37 33.58
C GLN A 182 59.63 4.23 32.90
N LEU A 183 60.16 2.99 32.94
CA LEU A 183 59.54 1.80 32.37
C LEU A 183 58.30 1.33 33.16
N GLU A 184 58.19 1.64 34.46
CA GLU A 184 57.02 1.36 35.28
C GLU A 184 55.98 2.51 35.18
N ASN A 185 56.41 3.76 35.35
CA ASN A 185 55.48 4.90 35.38
C ASN A 185 54.87 5.21 34.00
N ARG A 186 55.58 4.96 32.89
CA ARG A 186 55.05 5.22 31.53
C ARG A 186 53.83 4.35 31.18
N PRO A 187 53.88 3.00 31.26
CA PRO A 187 52.71 2.17 31.00
C PRO A 187 51.63 2.37 32.06
N ASN A 188 51.97 2.59 33.34
CA ASN A 188 50.96 2.90 34.37
C ASN A 188 50.21 4.20 34.07
N THR A 189 50.90 5.27 33.64
CA THR A 189 50.29 6.54 33.23
C THR A 189 49.42 6.36 31.98
N GLN A 190 49.88 5.58 31.00
CA GLN A 190 49.12 5.30 29.77
C GLN A 190 47.89 4.43 30.05
N LEU A 191 48.00 3.44 30.94
CA LEU A 191 46.89 2.60 31.39
C LEU A 191 45.84 3.43 32.14
N ALA A 192 46.26 4.31 33.05
CA ALA A 192 45.34 5.22 33.76
C ALA A 192 44.58 6.15 32.80
N ARG A 193 45.25 6.68 31.77
CA ARG A 193 44.59 7.47 30.71
C ARG A 193 43.60 6.62 29.91
N LEU A 194 43.99 5.43 29.45
CA LEU A 194 43.10 4.53 28.72
C LEU A 194 41.91 4.06 29.58
N GLN A 195 42.07 3.92 30.89
CA GLN A 195 40.98 3.64 31.83
C GLN A 195 40.02 4.82 31.96
N GLN A 196 40.54 6.06 32.07
CA GLN A 196 39.73 7.28 32.11
C GLN A 196 39.01 7.54 30.77
N GLU A 197 39.68 7.30 29.64
CA GLU A 197 39.08 7.36 28.31
C GLU A 197 37.98 6.31 28.17
N ASN A 198 38.18 5.09 28.68
CA ASN A 198 37.15 4.05 28.71
C ASN A 198 35.98 4.41 29.64
N SER A 199 36.19 5.06 30.78
CA SER A 199 35.07 5.50 31.64
C SER A 199 34.29 6.62 30.95
N MET A 200 34.95 7.65 30.42
CA MET A 200 34.28 8.73 29.67
C MET A 200 33.51 8.20 28.45
N LEU A 201 34.06 7.22 27.72
CA LEU A 201 33.35 6.59 26.59
C LEU A 201 32.15 5.76 27.06
N ARG A 202 32.25 5.04 28.18
CA ARG A 202 31.11 4.31 28.77
C ARG A 202 30.02 5.26 29.27
N ASP A 203 30.39 6.35 29.92
CA ASP A 203 29.46 7.36 30.41
C ASP A 203 28.77 8.08 29.24
N ALA A 204 29.50 8.41 28.17
CA ALA A 204 28.94 8.99 26.95
C ALA A 204 28.03 8.01 26.20
N LEU A 205 28.39 6.73 26.11
CA LEU A 205 27.53 5.66 25.56
C LEU A 205 26.27 5.47 26.40
N TYR A 206 26.37 5.48 27.73
CA TYR A 206 25.23 5.36 28.63
C TYR A 206 24.30 6.57 28.52
N GLN A 207 24.84 7.79 28.50
CA GLN A 207 24.05 9.01 28.31
C GLN A 207 23.36 9.06 26.94
N THR A 208 24.06 8.67 25.86
CA THR A 208 23.47 8.64 24.51
C THR A 208 22.44 7.53 24.33
N SER A 209 22.66 6.34 24.91
CA SER A 209 21.66 5.25 24.97
C SER A 209 20.43 5.71 25.76
N SER A 210 20.60 6.21 26.99
CA SER A 210 19.50 6.68 27.84
C SER A 210 18.71 7.84 27.21
N TRP A 211 19.38 8.77 26.53
CA TRP A 211 18.73 9.85 25.78
C TRP A 211 17.95 9.32 24.57
N MET A 212 18.52 8.37 23.81
CA MET A 212 17.87 7.74 22.67
C MET A 212 16.66 6.91 23.10
N GLU A 213 16.80 6.09 24.15
CA GLU A 213 15.73 5.32 24.79
C GLU A 213 14.63 6.24 25.32
N SER A 214 14.96 7.35 25.98
CA SER A 214 13.98 8.33 26.46
C SER A 214 13.21 8.96 25.29
N LYS A 215 13.90 9.34 24.22
CA LYS A 215 13.28 9.88 23.00
C LYS A 215 12.38 8.84 22.31
N GLN A 216 12.86 7.61 22.12
CA GLN A 216 12.09 6.51 21.52
C GLN A 216 10.85 6.17 22.38
N ASN A 217 10.98 6.12 23.70
CA ASN A 217 9.83 5.92 24.60
C ASN A 217 8.81 7.06 24.51
N ALA A 218 9.25 8.32 24.35
CA ALA A 218 8.36 9.46 24.12
C ALA A 218 7.66 9.40 22.75
N GLU A 219 8.35 8.95 21.69
CA GLU A 219 7.76 8.74 20.36
C GLU A 219 6.77 7.56 20.36
N VAL A 220 7.11 6.44 21.00
CA VAL A 220 6.18 5.30 21.22
C VAL A 220 4.97 5.72 22.08
N ALA A 221 5.15 6.59 23.07
CA ALA A 221 4.04 7.12 23.87
C ALA A 221 3.10 8.01 23.04
N LYS A 222 3.64 8.86 22.15
CA LYS A 222 2.84 9.66 21.20
C LYS A 222 2.07 8.77 20.22
N LEU A 223 2.74 7.80 19.59
CA LEU A 223 2.10 6.86 18.66
C LEU A 223 1.00 6.04 19.36
N ARG A 224 1.21 5.60 20.61
CA ARG A 224 0.16 4.96 21.42
C ARG A 224 -1.02 5.89 21.72
N GLN A 225 -0.76 7.17 21.99
CA GLN A 225 -1.80 8.18 22.19
C GLN A 225 -2.57 8.47 20.88
N GLU A 226 -1.89 8.54 19.75
CA GLU A 226 -2.48 8.76 18.42
C GLU A 226 -3.33 7.57 17.98
N CYS A 227 -2.84 6.33 18.12
CA CYS A 227 -3.67 5.13 17.94
C CYS A 227 -4.89 5.13 18.88
N SER A 228 -4.74 5.59 20.13
CA SER A 228 -5.85 5.68 21.09
C SER A 228 -6.86 6.79 20.74
N LYS A 229 -6.44 7.88 20.08
CA LYS A 229 -7.35 8.89 19.52
C LYS A 229 -8.08 8.34 18.29
N LEU A 230 -7.35 7.77 17.33
CA LEU A 230 -7.92 7.20 16.10
C LEU A 230 -8.90 6.05 16.38
N MET A 231 -8.63 5.21 17.39
CA MET A 231 -9.59 4.19 17.83
C MET A 231 -10.89 4.80 18.41
N LYS A 232 -10.80 5.92 19.15
CA LYS A 232 -11.98 6.64 19.64
C LYS A 232 -12.75 7.34 18.53
N GLU A 233 -12.06 8.06 17.65
CA GLU A 233 -12.69 8.68 16.48
C GLU A 233 -13.35 7.63 15.58
N LEU A 234 -12.79 6.43 15.48
CA LEU A 234 -13.38 5.31 14.75
C LEU A 234 -14.60 4.73 15.46
N SER A 235 -14.58 4.55 16.79
CA SER A 235 -15.76 4.11 17.54
C SER A 235 -16.88 5.15 17.47
N GLU A 236 -16.57 6.42 17.71
CA GLU A 236 -17.50 7.55 17.62
C GLU A 236 -18.13 7.65 16.22
N LYS A 237 -17.33 7.53 15.14
CA LYS A 237 -17.86 7.47 13.77
C LYS A 237 -18.71 6.22 13.50
N SER A 238 -18.35 5.07 14.08
CA SER A 238 -19.16 3.84 13.95
C SER A 238 -20.49 3.93 14.68
N GLU A 239 -20.54 4.57 15.84
CA GLU A 239 -21.76 4.84 16.61
C GLU A 239 -22.66 5.85 15.87
N VAL A 240 -22.09 6.91 15.30
CA VAL A 240 -22.83 7.87 14.45
C VAL A 240 -23.39 7.17 13.21
N LEU A 241 -22.59 6.38 12.48
CA LEU A 241 -23.07 5.62 11.32
C LEU A 241 -24.17 4.62 11.69
N GLN A 242 -24.08 3.97 12.85
CA GLN A 242 -25.13 3.07 13.35
C GLN A 242 -26.42 3.84 13.70
N GLN A 243 -26.31 5.05 14.24
CA GLN A 243 -27.47 5.93 14.49
C GLN A 243 -28.08 6.44 13.17
N GLU A 244 -27.28 6.83 12.19
CA GLU A 244 -27.74 7.21 10.85
C GLU A 244 -28.43 6.03 10.14
N GLU A 245 -27.91 4.81 10.26
CA GLU A 245 -28.53 3.61 9.68
C GLU A 245 -29.89 3.30 10.35
N GLN A 246 -30.01 3.48 11.66
CA GLN A 246 -31.28 3.37 12.38
C GLN A 246 -32.28 4.46 11.96
N GLN A 247 -31.83 5.71 11.83
CA GLN A 247 -32.66 6.80 11.34
C GLN A 247 -33.13 6.54 9.90
N ARG A 248 -32.22 6.13 9.00
CA ARG A 248 -32.54 5.73 7.62
C ARG A 248 -33.61 4.65 7.59
N LYS A 249 -33.46 3.57 8.35
CA LYS A 249 -34.48 2.51 8.45
C LYS A 249 -35.83 3.05 8.94
N SER A 250 -35.83 4.01 9.88
CA SER A 250 -37.07 4.69 10.32
C SER A 250 -37.72 5.54 9.22
N TRP A 251 -36.92 6.17 8.35
CA TRP A 251 -37.41 6.97 7.22
C TRP A 251 -37.86 6.09 6.05
N GLU A 252 -37.19 4.98 5.80
CA GLU A 252 -37.55 3.96 4.82
C GLU A 252 -38.89 3.29 5.16
N ILE A 253 -39.13 2.97 6.44
CA ILE A 253 -40.44 2.50 6.93
C ILE A 253 -41.55 3.56 6.73
N LYS A 254 -41.25 4.85 6.96
CA LYS A 254 -42.21 5.94 6.73
C LYS A 254 -42.48 6.16 5.23
N ALA A 255 -41.47 6.05 4.37
CA ALA A 255 -41.60 6.14 2.92
C ALA A 255 -42.51 5.01 2.41
N LEU A 256 -42.23 3.76 2.77
CA LEU A 256 -43.07 2.60 2.44
C LEU A 256 -44.52 2.71 2.97
N ALA A 257 -44.74 3.43 4.06
CA ALA A 257 -46.08 3.72 4.57
C ALA A 257 -46.81 4.79 3.74
N LEU A 258 -46.11 5.84 3.32
CA LEU A 258 -46.63 6.88 2.42
C LEU A 258 -46.88 6.36 1.00
N GLU A 259 -46.00 5.50 0.48
CA GLU A 259 -46.19 4.81 -0.79
C GLU A 259 -47.46 3.95 -0.78
N LYS A 260 -47.69 3.16 0.28
CA LYS A 260 -48.94 2.40 0.44
C LYS A 260 -50.19 3.28 0.55
N GLN A 261 -50.08 4.45 1.19
CA GLN A 261 -51.18 5.43 1.19
C GLN A 261 -51.43 6.01 -0.21
N MET A 262 -50.37 6.29 -0.99
CA MET A 262 -50.48 6.72 -2.38
C MET A 262 -51.09 5.63 -3.27
N GLU A 263 -50.66 4.37 -3.14
CA GLU A 263 -51.25 3.21 -3.83
C GLU A 263 -52.74 3.06 -3.50
N GLN A 264 -53.11 3.16 -2.22
CA GLN A 264 -54.50 3.03 -1.78
C GLN A 264 -55.38 4.22 -2.25
N LEU A 265 -54.84 5.44 -2.30
CA LEU A 265 -55.52 6.59 -2.88
C LEU A 265 -55.65 6.49 -4.41
N GLN A 266 -54.64 5.98 -5.11
CA GLN A 266 -54.76 5.69 -6.55
C GLN A 266 -55.74 4.54 -6.83
N ALA A 267 -55.84 3.55 -5.95
CA ALA A 267 -56.81 2.47 -6.06
C ALA A 267 -58.25 3.01 -5.93
N SER A 268 -58.53 3.81 -4.91
CA SER A 268 -59.86 4.42 -4.74
C SER A 268 -60.18 5.46 -5.82
N GLN A 269 -59.19 6.18 -6.35
CA GLN A 269 -59.36 7.02 -7.55
C GLN A 269 -59.78 6.18 -8.76
N ARG A 270 -59.07 5.08 -9.08
CA ARG A 270 -59.42 4.18 -10.19
C ARG A 270 -60.79 3.51 -10.00
N GLU A 271 -61.17 3.19 -8.77
CA GLU A 271 -62.51 2.69 -8.46
C GLU A 271 -63.59 3.75 -8.73
N VAL A 272 -63.38 4.99 -8.27
CA VAL A 272 -64.30 6.11 -8.55
C VAL A 272 -64.38 6.38 -10.05
N GLU A 273 -63.24 6.48 -10.76
CA GLU A 273 -63.17 6.62 -12.22
C GLU A 273 -63.95 5.49 -12.93
N ALA A 274 -63.77 4.24 -12.52
CA ALA A 274 -64.50 3.10 -13.09
C ALA A 274 -66.01 3.13 -12.78
N THR A 275 -66.45 3.68 -11.63
CA THR A 275 -67.88 3.90 -11.38
C THR A 275 -68.45 5.05 -12.21
N LEU A 276 -67.69 6.13 -12.41
CA LEU A 276 -68.10 7.25 -13.25
C LEU A 276 -68.17 6.84 -14.73
N GLN A 277 -67.20 6.05 -15.21
CA GLN A 277 -67.24 5.50 -16.57
C GLN A 277 -68.46 4.61 -16.77
N LYS A 278 -68.75 3.67 -15.85
CA LYS A 278 -69.97 2.85 -15.93
C LYS A 278 -71.25 3.68 -16.01
N ARG A 279 -71.36 4.77 -15.23
CA ARG A 279 -72.51 5.67 -15.29
C ARG A 279 -72.56 6.49 -16.60
N LEU A 280 -71.42 6.82 -17.18
CA LEU A 280 -71.35 7.46 -18.51
C LEU A 280 -71.76 6.48 -19.61
N ASP A 281 -71.33 5.21 -19.51
CA ASP A 281 -71.72 4.13 -20.41
C ASP A 281 -73.25 3.89 -20.31
N GLU A 282 -73.78 3.73 -19.09
CA GLU A 282 -75.23 3.59 -18.79
C GLU A 282 -76.05 4.72 -19.42
N VAL A 283 -75.65 5.99 -19.21
CA VAL A 283 -76.32 7.17 -19.78
C VAL A 283 -76.20 7.22 -21.30
N SER A 284 -75.07 6.79 -21.87
CA SER A 284 -74.89 6.69 -23.33
C SER A 284 -75.78 5.61 -23.94
N ASP A 285 -75.95 4.50 -23.23
CA ASP A 285 -76.83 3.38 -23.57
C ASP A 285 -78.31 3.80 -23.49
N GLU A 286 -78.71 4.53 -22.45
CA GLU A 286 -80.04 5.16 -22.33
C GLU A 286 -80.29 6.20 -23.43
N LEU A 287 -79.29 7.01 -23.79
CA LEU A 287 -79.37 7.94 -24.92
C LEU A 287 -79.54 7.20 -26.25
N CYS A 288 -78.85 6.07 -26.46
CA CYS A 288 -79.02 5.25 -27.66
C CYS A 288 -80.40 4.58 -27.71
N ARG A 289 -80.91 4.07 -26.57
CA ARG A 289 -82.27 3.51 -26.46
C ARG A 289 -83.34 4.55 -26.74
N THR A 290 -83.24 5.73 -26.13
CA THR A 290 -84.20 6.84 -26.32
C THR A 290 -84.12 7.46 -27.71
N GLN A 291 -82.94 7.59 -28.31
CA GLN A 291 -82.80 8.00 -29.71
C GLN A 291 -83.41 6.96 -30.67
N THR A 292 -83.30 5.67 -30.34
CA THR A 292 -83.88 4.58 -31.16
C THR A 292 -85.41 4.53 -31.03
N SER A 293 -85.97 4.69 -29.82
CA SER A 293 -87.43 4.79 -29.66
C SER A 293 -87.98 6.06 -30.29
N TYR A 294 -87.28 7.20 -30.22
CA TYR A 294 -87.63 8.42 -30.93
C TYR A 294 -87.65 8.23 -32.45
N LYS A 295 -86.65 7.53 -33.02
CA LYS A 295 -86.64 7.14 -34.45
C LYS A 295 -87.83 6.23 -34.82
N SER A 296 -88.21 5.28 -33.95
CA SER A 296 -89.42 4.45 -34.15
C SER A 296 -90.70 5.29 -34.15
N LEU A 297 -90.85 6.18 -33.16
CA LEU A 297 -91.99 7.08 -33.04
C LEU A 297 -92.11 8.05 -34.24
N LEU A 298 -90.98 8.51 -34.79
CA LEU A 298 -90.98 9.28 -36.05
C LEU A 298 -91.47 8.43 -37.23
N ALA A 299 -90.96 7.21 -37.41
CA ALA A 299 -91.40 6.33 -38.49
C ALA A 299 -92.87 5.90 -38.35
N GLU A 300 -93.36 5.74 -37.12
CA GLU A 300 -94.77 5.50 -36.81
C GLU A 300 -95.63 6.74 -37.10
N ALA A 301 -95.16 7.95 -36.80
CA ALA A 301 -95.84 9.19 -37.14
C ALA A 301 -95.88 9.45 -38.66
N GLU A 302 -94.81 9.14 -39.39
CA GLU A 302 -94.78 9.18 -40.86
C GLU A 302 -95.74 8.14 -41.47
N LYS A 303 -95.77 6.92 -40.93
CA LYS A 303 -96.71 5.88 -41.34
C LYS A 303 -98.16 6.27 -41.05
N ALA A 304 -98.44 6.86 -39.89
CA ALA A 304 -99.76 7.38 -39.53
C ALA A 304 -100.19 8.53 -40.46
N LYS A 305 -99.25 9.43 -40.81
CA LYS A 305 -99.48 10.50 -41.80
C LYS A 305 -99.77 9.94 -43.20
N GLY A 306 -99.06 8.90 -43.63
CA GLY A 306 -99.34 8.19 -44.89
C GLY A 306 -100.70 7.48 -44.88
N GLN A 307 -101.08 6.87 -43.75
CA GLN A 307 -102.43 6.32 -43.54
C GLN A 307 -103.50 7.42 -43.59
N GLN A 308 -103.24 8.59 -42.99
CA GLN A 308 -104.15 9.74 -43.02
C GLN A 308 -104.30 10.31 -44.44
N GLN A 309 -103.22 10.34 -45.24
CA GLN A 309 -103.28 10.67 -46.67
C GLN A 309 -104.11 9.64 -47.45
N SER A 310 -103.89 8.34 -47.22
CA SER A 310 -104.70 7.28 -47.83
C SER A 310 -106.18 7.36 -47.44
N ILE A 311 -106.51 7.75 -46.20
CA ILE A 311 -107.88 7.99 -45.74
C ILE A 311 -108.47 9.22 -46.45
N ALA A 312 -107.71 10.30 -46.62
CA ALA A 312 -108.14 11.48 -47.37
C ALA A 312 -108.39 11.18 -48.85
N GLU A 313 -107.55 10.33 -49.48
CA GLU A 313 -107.82 9.82 -50.83
C GLU A 313 -109.09 8.97 -50.91
N LEU A 314 -109.33 8.10 -49.92
CA LEU A 314 -110.55 7.29 -49.86
C LEU A 314 -111.78 8.17 -49.64
N GLN A 315 -111.68 9.24 -48.85
CA GLN A 315 -112.72 10.26 -48.71
C GLN A 315 -112.97 11.02 -50.02
N ALA A 316 -111.93 11.38 -50.77
CA ALA A 316 -112.07 12.00 -52.08
C ALA A 316 -112.72 11.06 -53.11
N LYS A 317 -112.33 9.77 -53.12
CA LYS A 317 -112.94 8.73 -53.95
C LYS A 317 -114.40 8.49 -53.57
N LEU A 318 -114.72 8.46 -52.27
CA LEU A 318 -116.10 8.38 -51.78
C LEU A 318 -116.93 9.58 -52.27
N LEU A 319 -116.45 10.82 -52.11
CA LEU A 319 -117.11 12.03 -52.60
C LEU A 319 -117.31 12.00 -54.12
N SER A 320 -116.34 11.53 -54.91
CA SER A 320 -116.50 11.39 -56.37
C SER A 320 -117.60 10.38 -56.72
N SER A 321 -117.61 9.19 -56.08
CA SER A 321 -118.68 8.20 -56.28
C SER A 321 -120.05 8.70 -55.80
N GLU A 322 -120.09 9.55 -54.75
CA GLU A 322 -121.32 10.20 -54.30
C GLU A 322 -121.84 11.22 -55.34
N THR A 323 -120.95 11.95 -56.03
CA THR A 323 -121.34 12.83 -57.15
C THR A 323 -121.77 12.04 -58.39
N GLU A 324 -121.15 10.88 -58.68
CA GLU A 324 -121.60 9.99 -59.76
C GLU A 324 -123.00 9.41 -59.47
N VAL A 325 -123.26 8.98 -58.23
CA VAL A 325 -124.59 8.52 -57.80
C VAL A 325 -125.62 9.65 -57.91
N LYS A 326 -125.28 10.89 -57.53
CA LYS A 326 -126.15 12.06 -57.74
C LYS A 326 -126.43 12.31 -59.23
N SER A 327 -125.44 12.18 -60.10
CA SER A 327 -125.64 12.25 -61.56
C SER A 327 -126.58 11.14 -62.07
N LYS A 328 -126.39 9.91 -61.58
CA LYS A 328 -127.24 8.76 -61.97
C LYS A 328 -128.68 8.89 -61.46
N LEU A 329 -128.91 9.53 -60.32
CA LEU A 329 -130.25 9.88 -59.85
C LEU A 329 -130.91 10.93 -60.77
N LEU A 330 -130.18 11.96 -61.21
CA LEU A 330 -130.69 12.94 -62.19
C LEU A 330 -130.98 12.31 -63.57
N GLU A 331 -130.17 11.36 -64.01
CA GLU A 331 -130.45 10.54 -65.21
C GLU A 331 -131.73 9.71 -65.04
N LEU A 332 -131.94 9.09 -63.88
CA LEU A 332 -133.14 8.29 -63.58
C LEU A 332 -134.41 9.14 -63.52
N ASP A 333 -134.39 10.32 -62.88
CA ASP A 333 -135.55 11.22 -62.87
C ASP A 333 -135.87 11.78 -64.28
N ASN A 334 -134.86 12.03 -65.12
CA ASN A 334 -135.04 12.38 -66.53
C ASN A 334 -135.71 11.23 -67.33
N MET A 335 -135.26 9.98 -67.13
CA MET A 335 -135.87 8.81 -67.77
C MET A 335 -137.30 8.52 -67.26
N LYS A 336 -137.56 8.79 -65.97
CA LYS A 336 -138.89 8.73 -65.35
C LYS A 336 -139.83 9.80 -65.90
N GLY A 337 -139.33 11.02 -66.18
CA GLY A 337 -140.08 12.05 -66.91
C GLY A 337 -140.55 11.58 -68.29
N LYS A 338 -139.63 11.03 -69.10
CA LYS A 338 -139.95 10.47 -70.43
C LYS A 338 -140.99 9.33 -70.37
N LEU A 339 -140.92 8.48 -69.34
CA LEU A 339 -141.91 7.44 -69.10
C LEU A 339 -143.29 8.03 -68.75
N GLN A 340 -143.31 9.14 -68.01
CA GLN A 340 -144.53 9.84 -67.63
C GLN A 340 -145.18 10.52 -68.85
N ASP A 341 -144.40 11.18 -69.71
CA ASP A 341 -144.88 11.72 -71.00
C ASP A 341 -145.47 10.62 -71.90
N ALA A 342 -144.79 9.48 -72.02
CA ALA A 342 -145.29 8.34 -72.78
C ALA A 342 -146.59 7.75 -72.21
N SER A 343 -146.84 7.87 -70.90
CA SER A 343 -148.11 7.43 -70.30
C SER A 343 -149.25 8.42 -70.58
N LEU A 344 -148.98 9.74 -70.59
CA LEU A 344 -149.96 10.76 -71.01
C LEU A 344 -150.35 10.60 -72.48
N GLU A 345 -149.40 10.23 -73.35
CA GLU A 345 -149.68 9.98 -74.77
C GLU A 345 -150.61 8.76 -74.97
N ASN A 346 -150.45 7.71 -74.16
CA ASN A 346 -151.37 6.56 -74.15
C ASN A 346 -152.80 6.95 -73.70
N VAL A 347 -152.94 7.85 -72.72
CA VAL A 347 -154.26 8.35 -72.27
C VAL A 347 -154.98 9.08 -73.42
N ARG A 348 -154.27 9.95 -74.16
CA ARG A 348 -154.82 10.65 -75.33
C ARG A 348 -155.32 9.69 -76.42
N LEU A 349 -154.61 8.58 -76.65
CA LEU A 349 -155.02 7.54 -77.59
C LEU A 349 -156.29 6.80 -77.13
N LEU A 350 -156.44 6.54 -75.82
CA LEU A 350 -157.64 5.91 -75.26
C LEU A 350 -158.88 6.82 -75.32
N GLU A 351 -158.72 8.13 -75.14
CA GLU A 351 -159.81 9.10 -75.33
C GLU A 351 -160.24 9.21 -76.81
N ARG A 352 -159.28 9.11 -77.74
CA ARG A 352 -159.53 9.08 -79.19
C ARG A 352 -160.45 7.93 -79.60
N ILE A 353 -160.29 6.75 -79.00
CA ILE A 353 -161.08 5.54 -79.30
C ILE A 353 -162.54 5.73 -78.85
N LYS A 354 -162.76 6.15 -77.60
CA LYS A 354 -164.10 6.38 -77.02
C LYS A 354 -164.95 7.38 -77.81
N SER A 355 -164.30 8.34 -78.49
CA SER A 355 -164.98 9.32 -79.34
C SER A 355 -165.51 8.76 -80.66
N ILE A 356 -165.08 7.57 -81.09
CA ILE A 356 -165.49 6.94 -82.36
C ILE A 356 -166.69 6.02 -82.13
N GLU A 357 -166.69 5.29 -81.02
CA GLU A 357 -167.72 4.28 -80.67
C GLU A 357 -169.12 4.90 -80.54
N ALA A 358 -169.23 6.05 -79.86
CA ALA A 358 -170.50 6.74 -79.61
C ALA A 358 -171.21 7.31 -80.85
N LEU A 359 -170.53 7.42 -82.00
CA LEU A 359 -171.12 7.93 -83.24
C LEU A 359 -171.83 6.84 -84.08
N LEU A 360 -171.69 5.57 -83.73
CA LEU A 360 -172.29 4.45 -84.48
C LEU A 360 -173.69 4.06 -83.97
N GLU A 361 -173.95 4.17 -82.67
CA GLU A 361 -175.22 3.73 -82.07
C GLU A 361 -176.42 4.66 -82.38
N ALA A 362 -176.16 5.92 -82.75
CA ALA A 362 -177.20 6.91 -83.01
C ALA A 362 -177.90 6.78 -84.38
N GLY A 363 -177.38 5.95 -85.30
CA GLY A 363 -177.74 6.03 -86.73
C GLY A 363 -178.73 4.99 -87.29
N GLN A 364 -179.01 3.89 -86.59
CA GLN A 364 -179.54 2.68 -87.25
C GLN A 364 -181.05 2.40 -87.12
N MET A 365 -181.85 3.23 -86.41
CA MET A 365 -183.24 2.89 -86.06
C MET A 365 -184.25 4.04 -86.26
N ARG A 366 -184.46 4.51 -87.51
CA ARG A 366 -185.64 5.36 -87.82
C ARG A 366 -186.23 5.29 -89.24
N GLU A 367 -185.48 4.85 -90.26
CA GLU A 367 -185.99 4.70 -91.64
C GLU A 367 -185.50 3.37 -92.24
N ALA A 368 -186.33 2.58 -92.95
CA ALA A 368 -187.79 2.66 -93.07
C ALA A 368 -188.41 1.28 -93.37
N GLU A 369 -189.60 1.02 -92.84
CA GLU A 369 -190.54 0.03 -93.39
C GLU A 369 -191.85 0.74 -93.69
N LYS A 370 -192.05 1.09 -94.98
CA LYS A 370 -193.36 1.15 -95.66
C LYS A 370 -193.23 1.51 -97.13
N ASP A 371 -194.14 0.90 -97.89
CA ASP A 371 -194.68 1.36 -99.17
C ASP A 371 -193.81 1.28 -100.45
N ARG A 372 -194.32 0.78 -101.59
CA ARG A 372 -195.48 -0.12 -101.79
C ARG A 372 -195.50 -0.76 -103.20
N GLU A 373 -195.82 -2.05 -103.24
CA GLU A 373 -196.78 -2.67 -104.19
C GLU A 373 -196.85 -2.17 -105.66
N LEU A 374 -195.75 -2.33 -106.41
CA LEU A 374 -195.72 -2.59 -107.86
C LEU A 374 -194.65 -3.67 -108.09
N GLN A 375 -194.91 -4.97 -108.03
CA GLN A 375 -196.09 -5.77 -108.41
C GLN A 375 -196.37 -5.73 -109.93
N ALA A 376 -196.25 -6.91 -110.56
CA ALA A 376 -196.22 -7.18 -112.00
C ALA A 376 -195.03 -6.51 -112.75
N ALA A 377 -194.31 -7.19 -113.65
CA ALA A 377 -194.34 -8.59 -114.08
C ALA A 377 -192.89 -9.15 -114.01
N ASN A 378 -192.70 -10.31 -113.40
CA ASN A 378 -192.43 -11.61 -114.06
C ASN A 378 -191.07 -11.63 -114.82
N GLU A 379 -190.25 -12.66 -114.68
CA GLU A 379 -190.51 -14.02 -114.15
C GLU A 379 -189.67 -14.26 -112.87
N ALA A 380 -190.19 -14.73 -111.73
CA ALA A 380 -191.15 -15.80 -111.44
C ALA A 380 -190.55 -17.22 -111.60
N GLU A 381 -190.97 -18.14 -110.71
CA GLU A 381 -190.48 -19.53 -110.59
C GLU A 381 -188.94 -19.75 -110.52
N MET A 382 -188.36 -19.79 -109.30
CA MET A 382 -187.46 -20.87 -108.81
C MET A 382 -186.81 -20.52 -107.45
N LYS A 383 -187.41 -20.76 -106.28
CA LYS A 383 -188.79 -21.15 -105.94
C LYS A 383 -188.95 -21.06 -104.43
N GLN A 384 -190.03 -20.47 -103.91
CA GLN A 384 -190.35 -20.62 -102.47
C GLN A 384 -190.85 -22.04 -102.14
N LEU A 385 -191.26 -22.81 -103.15
CA LEU A 385 -191.33 -24.28 -103.09
C LEU A 385 -190.01 -24.91 -102.62
N ARG A 386 -188.84 -24.33 -102.93
CA ARG A 386 -187.54 -24.94 -102.56
C ARG A 386 -187.28 -24.95 -101.05
N LEU A 387 -187.96 -24.11 -100.25
CA LEU A 387 -187.90 -24.21 -98.79
C LEU A 387 -188.82 -25.30 -98.23
N GLN A 388 -189.96 -25.55 -98.87
CA GLN A 388 -190.83 -26.69 -98.49
C GLN A 388 -190.22 -28.01 -98.97
N GLU A 389 -189.86 -28.09 -100.26
CA GLU A 389 -189.16 -29.23 -100.87
C GLU A 389 -187.83 -29.54 -100.17
N LYS A 390 -187.09 -28.55 -99.63
CA LYS A 390 -185.89 -28.84 -98.84
C LYS A 390 -186.18 -29.26 -97.41
N MET A 391 -187.27 -28.80 -96.78
CA MET A 391 -187.67 -29.36 -95.49
C MET A 391 -188.00 -30.86 -95.62
N ASP A 392 -188.70 -31.24 -96.69
CA ASP A 392 -189.06 -32.64 -96.94
C ASP A 392 -187.88 -33.47 -97.50
N GLN A 393 -187.05 -32.91 -98.40
CA GLN A 393 -185.84 -33.59 -98.91
C GLN A 393 -184.73 -33.72 -97.85
N LEU A 394 -184.74 -32.91 -96.79
CA LEU A 394 -183.87 -33.16 -95.62
C LEU A 394 -184.19 -34.51 -94.97
N SER A 395 -185.43 -35.03 -95.07
CA SER A 395 -185.79 -36.35 -94.55
C SER A 395 -185.48 -37.54 -95.48
N SER A 396 -185.12 -37.28 -96.74
CA SER A 396 -184.73 -38.30 -97.74
C SER A 396 -183.22 -38.34 -97.98
N LEU A 397 -182.59 -37.18 -98.19
CA LEU A 397 -181.14 -37.09 -98.43
C LEU A 397 -180.32 -37.35 -97.16
N GLU A 398 -180.88 -37.20 -95.96
CA GLU A 398 -180.24 -37.66 -94.71
C GLU A 398 -180.04 -39.19 -94.66
N ARG A 399 -180.73 -39.94 -95.54
CA ARG A 399 -180.63 -41.41 -95.71
C ARG A 399 -179.69 -41.84 -96.84
N GLU A 400 -179.47 -41.02 -97.87
CA GLU A 400 -178.39 -41.22 -98.86
C GLU A 400 -177.04 -40.70 -98.32
N ALA A 401 -177.06 -39.66 -97.49
CA ALA A 401 -175.87 -39.08 -96.87
C ALA A 401 -175.24 -39.97 -95.78
N THR A 402 -175.80 -41.14 -95.47
CA THR A 402 -175.10 -42.20 -94.74
C THR A 402 -174.23 -43.06 -95.67
N GLU A 403 -174.73 -43.42 -96.85
CA GLU A 403 -174.05 -44.35 -97.78
C GLU A 403 -172.81 -43.71 -98.43
N LEU A 404 -172.92 -42.46 -98.91
CA LEU A 404 -171.75 -41.73 -99.46
C LEU A 404 -170.71 -41.34 -98.37
N ARG A 405 -171.06 -41.47 -97.08
CA ARG A 405 -170.12 -41.21 -95.98
C ARG A 405 -169.09 -42.33 -95.84
N GLU A 406 -169.43 -43.56 -96.22
CA GLU A 406 -168.53 -44.72 -96.20
C GLU A 406 -167.49 -44.68 -97.33
N ALA A 407 -167.84 -44.07 -98.47
CA ALA A 407 -166.95 -43.95 -99.63
C ALA A 407 -165.78 -42.98 -99.40
N MET A 408 -165.97 -41.90 -98.64
CA MET A 408 -164.95 -40.84 -98.52
C MET A 408 -163.85 -41.16 -97.50
N GLU A 409 -164.13 -42.00 -96.49
CA GLU A 409 -163.12 -42.40 -95.50
C GLU A 409 -161.94 -43.16 -96.13
N GLN A 410 -162.20 -43.88 -97.23
CA GLN A 410 -161.18 -44.58 -98.03
C GLN A 410 -160.16 -43.62 -98.69
N GLN A 411 -160.48 -42.34 -98.83
CA GLN A 411 -159.64 -41.35 -99.50
C GLN A 411 -158.60 -40.73 -98.56
N LYS A 412 -158.89 -40.61 -97.25
CA LYS A 412 -158.03 -39.92 -96.27
C LYS A 412 -156.64 -40.55 -96.10
N ILE A 413 -156.55 -41.87 -96.23
CA ILE A 413 -155.31 -42.64 -95.98
C ILE A 413 -154.15 -42.18 -96.90
N LYS A 414 -154.47 -41.74 -98.13
CA LYS A 414 -153.48 -41.47 -99.19
C LYS A 414 -152.71 -40.15 -99.08
N ASN A 415 -152.95 -39.30 -98.07
CA ASN A 415 -152.34 -37.96 -97.98
C ASN A 415 -151.23 -37.81 -96.93
N ASN A 416 -151.10 -38.72 -95.96
CA ASN A 416 -150.16 -38.55 -94.84
C ASN A 416 -148.68 -38.64 -95.25
N ASP A 417 -148.32 -39.48 -96.22
CA ASP A 417 -146.95 -39.82 -96.62
C ASP A 417 -146.05 -38.64 -97.08
N LEU A 418 -146.64 -37.50 -97.44
CA LEU A 418 -145.87 -36.38 -98.01
C LEU A 418 -145.24 -35.46 -96.96
N ARG A 419 -145.66 -35.54 -95.68
CA ARG A 419 -145.18 -34.62 -94.63
C ARG A 419 -143.85 -35.03 -93.97
N GLU A 420 -143.53 -36.32 -93.94
CA GLU A 420 -142.39 -36.84 -93.17
C GLU A 420 -141.02 -36.50 -93.77
N LYS A 421 -140.95 -36.24 -95.09
CA LYS A 421 -139.69 -36.18 -95.85
C LYS A 421 -138.90 -34.86 -95.71
N ASN A 422 -139.45 -33.83 -95.06
CA ASN A 422 -138.83 -32.50 -95.02
C ASN A 422 -137.90 -32.25 -93.81
N TRP A 423 -138.13 -32.92 -92.67
CA TRP A 423 -137.45 -32.69 -91.38
C TRP A 423 -135.91 -32.85 -91.47
N LYS A 424 -135.42 -33.88 -92.18
CA LYS A 424 -134.04 -34.39 -92.07
C LYS A 424 -132.92 -33.50 -92.66
N ALA A 425 -133.22 -32.28 -93.08
CA ALA A 425 -132.23 -31.36 -93.65
C ALA A 425 -131.46 -30.51 -92.62
N MET A 426 -131.89 -30.49 -91.34
CA MET A 426 -131.52 -29.41 -90.40
C MET A 426 -130.31 -29.68 -89.48
N GLU A 427 -129.71 -30.88 -89.50
CA GLU A 427 -128.68 -31.27 -88.51
C GLU A 427 -127.21 -31.13 -88.98
N ALA A 428 -126.95 -30.88 -90.27
CA ALA A 428 -125.62 -31.09 -90.87
C ALA A 428 -124.59 -29.94 -90.72
N LEU A 429 -124.94 -28.81 -90.10
CA LEU A 429 -124.19 -27.55 -90.23
C LEU A 429 -123.44 -27.06 -88.97
N ALA A 430 -123.52 -27.78 -87.84
CA ALA A 430 -123.15 -27.25 -86.52
C ALA A 430 -121.75 -27.63 -85.97
N THR A 431 -120.85 -28.21 -86.78
CA THR A 431 -119.68 -28.97 -86.27
C THR A 431 -118.30 -28.39 -86.60
N VAL A 432 -118.18 -27.22 -87.24
CA VAL A 432 -116.94 -26.79 -87.91
C VAL A 432 -116.05 -25.84 -87.09
N GLU A 433 -116.57 -25.04 -86.16
CA GLU A 433 -115.90 -23.80 -85.70
C GLU A 433 -114.86 -23.94 -84.56
N LYS A 434 -114.65 -25.12 -83.96
CA LYS A 434 -114.10 -25.21 -82.58
C LYS A 434 -112.60 -25.56 -82.41
N VAL A 435 -111.71 -25.27 -83.38
CA VAL A 435 -110.44 -26.05 -83.50
C VAL A 435 -109.08 -25.33 -83.38
N CYS A 436 -108.83 -24.07 -83.79
CA CYS A 436 -107.44 -23.73 -84.20
C CYS A 436 -106.81 -22.33 -83.96
N GLU A 437 -107.21 -21.56 -82.94
CA GLU A 437 -106.52 -20.29 -82.58
C GLU A 437 -105.37 -20.43 -81.54
N GLU A 438 -104.91 -21.65 -81.26
CA GLU A 438 -103.80 -21.97 -80.32
C GLU A 438 -102.39 -21.49 -80.76
N LYS A 439 -102.29 -20.46 -81.62
CA LYS A 439 -101.07 -20.13 -82.38
C LYS A 439 -100.36 -18.81 -82.02
N LEU A 440 -100.93 -17.97 -81.15
CA LEU A 440 -100.36 -16.64 -80.89
C LEU A 440 -99.26 -16.59 -79.80
N LEU A 441 -99.10 -17.65 -78.97
CA LEU A 441 -98.16 -17.67 -77.84
C LEU A 441 -96.66 -17.84 -78.21
N ALA A 442 -96.31 -17.66 -79.48
CA ALA A 442 -94.92 -17.63 -79.95
C ALA A 442 -94.22 -16.27 -79.71
N ALA A 443 -94.41 -15.67 -78.52
CA ALA A 443 -93.80 -14.40 -78.15
C ALA A 443 -92.27 -14.54 -78.06
N THR A 444 -91.56 -14.10 -79.10
CA THR A 444 -90.11 -14.32 -79.29
C THR A 444 -89.27 -13.39 -78.42
N LYS A 445 -88.60 -13.89 -77.37
CA LYS A 445 -87.26 -14.50 -77.40
C LYS A 445 -86.05 -13.58 -77.71
N ALA A 446 -86.24 -12.32 -78.09
CA ALA A 446 -85.16 -11.33 -78.24
C ALA A 446 -85.51 -10.09 -77.39
N LYS A 447 -85.02 -9.89 -76.16
CA LYS A 447 -83.81 -10.39 -75.46
C LYS A 447 -82.50 -9.84 -76.05
N GLU A 448 -81.47 -9.75 -75.21
CA GLU A 448 -80.12 -9.24 -75.49
C GLU A 448 -79.96 -7.74 -75.87
N GLU A 449 -80.76 -7.15 -76.77
CA GLU A 449 -80.39 -5.89 -77.46
C GLU A 449 -80.33 -4.61 -76.60
N LEU A 450 -81.16 -4.48 -75.55
CA LEU A 450 -81.24 -3.24 -74.75
C LEU A 450 -80.12 -3.07 -73.71
N ALA A 451 -79.35 -4.13 -73.41
CA ALA A 451 -78.37 -4.09 -72.32
C ALA A 451 -77.09 -3.30 -72.64
N GLN A 452 -76.81 -3.01 -73.91
CA GLN A 452 -75.59 -2.32 -74.36
C GLN A 452 -75.79 -0.83 -74.67
N GLN A 453 -77.01 -0.30 -74.52
CA GLN A 453 -77.35 1.08 -74.92
C GLN A 453 -77.17 2.12 -73.79
N LEU A 454 -77.12 1.69 -72.52
CA LEU A 454 -77.23 2.60 -71.37
C LEU A 454 -75.94 3.38 -71.05
N ASP A 455 -74.78 2.78 -71.27
CA ASP A 455 -73.47 3.36 -70.91
C ASP A 455 -73.05 4.53 -71.85
N VAL A 456 -73.59 4.55 -73.07
CA VAL A 456 -73.35 5.60 -74.07
C VAL A 456 -74.27 6.82 -73.87
N LEU A 457 -75.43 6.65 -73.21
CA LEU A 457 -76.43 7.71 -73.06
C LEU A 457 -76.01 8.83 -72.08
N GLN A 458 -75.14 8.55 -71.11
CA GLN A 458 -74.70 9.57 -70.14
C GLN A 458 -73.78 10.64 -70.74
N THR A 459 -73.08 10.37 -71.84
CA THR A 459 -72.24 11.36 -72.53
C THR A 459 -73.00 12.09 -73.64
N GLN A 460 -73.79 11.38 -74.45
CA GLN A 460 -74.53 11.96 -75.58
C GLN A 460 -75.61 12.99 -75.19
N THR A 461 -76.13 12.93 -73.97
CA THR A 461 -77.15 13.87 -73.46
C THR A 461 -76.62 15.31 -73.29
N LYS A 462 -75.29 15.53 -73.33
CA LYS A 462 -74.69 16.88 -73.25
C LYS A 462 -74.38 17.54 -74.61
N GLU A 463 -74.46 16.82 -75.72
CA GLU A 463 -74.08 17.35 -77.05
C GLU A 463 -75.26 17.46 -78.05
N THR A 464 -76.45 16.96 -77.70
CA THR A 464 -77.58 16.83 -78.64
C THR A 464 -78.69 17.86 -78.48
N LEU A 465 -78.68 18.70 -77.43
CA LEU A 465 -79.80 19.63 -77.14
C LEU A 465 -79.76 20.97 -77.90
N LEU A 466 -78.68 21.28 -78.63
CA LEU A 466 -78.52 22.56 -79.38
C LEU A 466 -77.63 22.42 -80.65
N SER A 467 -78.07 21.69 -81.70
CA SER A 467 -77.31 21.69 -82.97
C SER A 467 -78.06 21.49 -84.31
N VAL A 468 -79.26 20.87 -84.37
CA VAL A 468 -80.03 20.69 -85.63
C VAL A 468 -81.55 20.82 -85.36
N LEU A 469 -82.31 21.91 -85.62
CA LEU A 469 -82.46 22.88 -86.75
C LEU A 469 -83.30 22.37 -87.94
N PRO A 470 -83.98 23.22 -88.76
CA PRO A 470 -84.34 24.66 -88.61
C PRO A 470 -85.79 25.07 -89.03
N GLY A 471 -86.20 26.35 -88.79
CA GLY A 471 -87.00 27.12 -89.77
C GLY A 471 -88.21 27.99 -89.30
N VAL A 472 -88.33 29.19 -89.91
CA VAL A 472 -89.47 30.17 -89.96
C VAL A 472 -89.73 31.00 -88.67
N ASP A 473 -89.44 32.31 -88.55
CA ASP A 473 -89.97 33.59 -89.15
C ASP A 473 -91.25 34.15 -88.46
N VAL A 474 -91.53 35.47 -88.25
CA VAL A 474 -90.97 36.77 -88.71
C VAL A 474 -91.20 37.90 -87.65
N SER A 475 -90.43 39.01 -87.69
CA SER A 475 -90.82 40.42 -87.31
C SER A 475 -91.07 40.82 -85.82
N SER A 476 -90.93 42.09 -85.37
CA SER A 476 -90.42 43.36 -85.96
C SER A 476 -89.98 44.37 -84.86
N GLN A 477 -89.16 45.38 -85.23
CA GLN A 477 -88.86 46.71 -84.62
C GLN A 477 -88.69 46.86 -83.07
N GLN A 478 -87.57 47.35 -82.51
CA GLN A 478 -86.83 48.64 -82.62
C GLN A 478 -87.31 49.83 -81.75
N VAL A 479 -86.34 50.41 -81.01
CA VAL A 479 -86.25 51.80 -80.48
C VAL A 479 -87.26 52.21 -79.39
N GLY A 480 -86.89 52.90 -78.29
CA GLY A 480 -85.55 53.30 -77.79
C GLY A 480 -85.60 54.52 -76.83
N THR A 481 -84.53 54.76 -76.06
CA THR A 481 -84.33 55.91 -75.12
C THR A 481 -85.31 56.01 -73.92
N GLY A 482 -85.02 56.66 -72.79
CA GLY A 482 -83.76 57.24 -72.28
C GLY A 482 -83.97 58.10 -71.01
N SER A 483 -83.09 57.97 -70.01
CA SER A 483 -82.86 58.83 -68.80
C SER A 483 -83.99 59.72 -68.22
N LEU A 484 -84.36 59.51 -66.94
CA LEU A 484 -84.27 60.52 -65.85
C LEU A 484 -84.79 60.00 -64.48
N VAL A 485 -84.44 60.70 -63.40
CA VAL A 485 -84.84 60.45 -61.99
C VAL A 485 -85.67 61.64 -61.48
N PRO A 486 -86.81 61.41 -60.77
CA PRO A 486 -86.93 61.97 -59.41
C PRO A 486 -87.78 61.16 -58.38
N PHE A 487 -87.59 61.58 -57.11
CA PHE A 487 -88.36 61.45 -55.85
C PHE A 487 -89.91 61.68 -55.96
N PRO A 488 -90.79 61.58 -54.89
CA PRO A 488 -90.53 61.63 -53.42
C PRO A 488 -91.46 60.80 -52.43
N HIS A 489 -91.24 60.99 -51.10
CA HIS A 489 -92.27 61.05 -49.99
C HIS A 489 -93.07 59.78 -49.57
N LEU A 490 -93.69 59.58 -48.37
CA LEU A 490 -94.02 60.25 -47.06
C LEU A 490 -94.23 59.09 -46.00
N SER A 491 -94.42 59.19 -44.66
CA SER A 491 -94.10 60.12 -43.55
C SER A 491 -94.73 59.65 -42.19
N LEU A 492 -94.37 60.27 -41.04
CA LEU A 492 -95.07 60.22 -39.70
C LEU A 492 -94.95 58.90 -38.89
N SER A 493 -95.02 58.83 -37.54
CA SER A 493 -95.05 59.88 -36.48
C SER A 493 -94.56 59.39 -35.09
N ILE A 494 -94.33 60.35 -34.18
CA ILE A 494 -93.80 60.23 -32.79
C ILE A 494 -94.92 59.83 -31.79
N PRO A 495 -94.63 59.13 -30.66
CA PRO A 495 -94.49 59.79 -29.34
C PRO A 495 -93.29 59.22 -28.51
N SER A 496 -92.53 59.90 -27.64
CA SER A 496 -92.82 60.87 -26.55
C SER A 496 -93.60 60.25 -25.36
N LEU A 497 -93.32 60.48 -24.08
CA LEU A 497 -92.34 61.38 -23.42
C LEU A 497 -92.21 60.99 -21.92
N SER A 498 -91.01 60.92 -21.36
CA SER A 498 -90.77 61.16 -19.92
C SER A 498 -89.30 61.55 -19.69
N PHE A 499 -89.05 62.64 -18.96
CA PHE A 499 -87.71 63.25 -18.90
C PHE A 499 -87.45 63.87 -17.51
N GLN A 500 -87.04 63.03 -16.56
CA GLN A 500 -86.41 63.47 -15.29
C GLN A 500 -85.62 62.33 -14.64
N ASP A 501 -86.22 61.13 -14.53
CA ASP A 501 -85.56 59.88 -14.11
C ASP A 501 -84.36 59.50 -15.00
N SER A 502 -84.43 59.85 -16.29
CA SER A 502 -83.38 59.57 -17.28
C SER A 502 -82.10 60.36 -17.03
N ALA A 503 -82.18 61.59 -16.52
CA ALA A 503 -81.01 62.45 -16.34
C ALA A 503 -80.13 62.02 -15.14
N LEU A 504 -80.74 61.50 -14.08
CA LEU A 504 -79.99 60.91 -12.96
C LEU A 504 -79.41 59.55 -13.36
N LYS A 505 -80.21 58.65 -13.96
CA LYS A 505 -79.73 57.33 -14.39
C LYS A 505 -78.66 57.41 -15.49
N LEU A 506 -78.70 58.43 -16.35
CA LEU A 506 -77.66 58.66 -17.35
C LEU A 506 -76.38 59.23 -16.71
N LYS A 507 -76.47 60.07 -15.67
CA LYS A 507 -75.30 60.46 -14.87
C LYS A 507 -74.71 59.30 -14.06
N GLU A 508 -75.55 58.52 -13.38
CA GLU A 508 -75.12 57.32 -12.66
C GLU A 508 -74.45 56.31 -13.63
N ALA A 509 -74.95 56.21 -14.87
CA ALA A 509 -74.33 55.41 -15.92
C ALA A 509 -73.05 56.03 -16.50
N GLU A 510 -72.96 57.36 -16.66
CA GLU A 510 -71.73 58.06 -17.08
C GLU A 510 -70.65 57.99 -16.00
N GLU A 511 -71.01 58.10 -14.72
CA GLU A 511 -70.12 57.96 -13.57
C GLU A 511 -69.66 56.49 -13.43
N ALA A 512 -70.56 55.51 -13.55
CA ALA A 512 -70.18 54.09 -13.57
C ALA A 512 -69.37 53.70 -14.82
N GLN A 513 -69.64 54.30 -15.98
CA GLN A 513 -68.83 54.14 -17.18
C GLN A 513 -67.45 54.77 -16.99
N SER A 514 -67.35 55.91 -16.31
CA SER A 514 -66.09 56.57 -15.97
C SER A 514 -65.26 55.75 -14.98
N THR A 515 -65.87 55.14 -13.96
CA THR A 515 -65.16 54.24 -13.04
C THR A 515 -64.72 52.95 -13.73
N LEU A 516 -65.60 52.31 -14.52
CA LEU A 516 -65.23 51.11 -15.31
C LEU A 516 -64.16 51.43 -16.37
N GLN A 517 -64.17 52.63 -16.96
CA GLN A 517 -63.12 53.09 -17.86
C GLN A 517 -61.80 53.31 -17.12
N ALA A 518 -61.82 53.95 -15.94
CA ALA A 518 -60.65 54.13 -15.10
C ALA A 518 -60.07 52.79 -14.62
N GLU A 519 -60.92 51.82 -14.25
CA GLU A 519 -60.51 50.45 -13.94
C GLU A 519 -59.90 49.75 -15.17
N CYS A 520 -60.51 49.88 -16.35
CA CYS A 520 -59.92 49.39 -17.60
C CYS A 520 -58.58 50.07 -17.95
N GLU A 521 -58.39 51.34 -17.62
CA GLU A 521 -57.13 52.06 -17.80
C GLU A 521 -56.07 51.61 -16.78
N GLN A 522 -56.46 51.33 -15.53
CA GLN A 522 -55.60 50.70 -14.53
C GLN A 522 -55.20 49.27 -14.94
N TYR A 523 -56.13 48.45 -15.43
CA TYR A 523 -55.82 47.12 -15.95
C TYR A 523 -54.91 47.19 -17.19
N ARG A 524 -55.09 48.15 -18.09
CA ARG A 524 -54.13 48.38 -19.20
C ARG A 524 -52.75 48.80 -18.69
N ALA A 525 -52.66 49.64 -17.66
CA ALA A 525 -51.40 50.05 -17.06
C ALA A 525 -50.66 48.86 -16.40
N ILE A 526 -51.36 48.06 -15.59
CA ILE A 526 -50.81 46.84 -14.96
C ILE A 526 -50.41 45.80 -16.02
N LEU A 527 -51.18 45.66 -17.11
CA LEU A 527 -50.81 44.79 -18.23
C LEU A 527 -49.57 45.31 -18.97
N ALA A 528 -49.45 46.62 -19.20
CA ALA A 528 -48.25 47.20 -19.82
C ALA A 528 -47.00 47.11 -18.92
N GLU A 529 -47.16 47.25 -17.60
CA GLU A 529 -46.10 47.08 -16.60
C GLU A 529 -45.65 45.61 -16.49
N THR A 530 -46.59 44.66 -16.46
CA THR A 530 -46.27 43.22 -16.45
C THR A 530 -45.70 42.75 -17.79
N GLU A 531 -46.13 43.30 -18.94
CA GLU A 531 -45.49 43.09 -20.25
C GLU A 531 -44.08 43.72 -20.30
N GLY A 532 -43.86 44.83 -19.58
CA GLY A 532 -42.54 45.41 -19.32
C GLY A 532 -41.63 44.43 -18.54
N MET A 533 -42.05 44.03 -17.34
CA MET A 533 -41.31 43.08 -16.50
C MET A 533 -41.05 41.74 -17.21
N LEU A 534 -42.00 41.24 -18.02
CA LEU A 534 -41.80 40.02 -18.81
C LEU A 534 -40.76 40.21 -19.93
N ARG A 535 -40.69 41.39 -20.57
CA ARG A 535 -39.61 41.71 -21.52
C ARG A 535 -38.25 41.82 -20.85
N ASP A 536 -38.18 42.45 -19.68
CA ASP A 536 -36.92 42.58 -18.94
C ASP A 536 -36.44 41.21 -18.40
N LEU A 537 -37.36 40.36 -17.94
CA LEU A 537 -37.06 38.96 -17.57
C LEU A 537 -36.62 38.14 -18.80
N GLN A 538 -37.31 38.26 -19.94
CA GLN A 538 -36.90 37.59 -21.18
C GLN A 538 -35.49 38.02 -21.58
N LYS A 539 -35.21 39.32 -21.60
CA LYS A 539 -33.89 39.89 -21.94
C LYS A 539 -32.81 39.42 -20.96
N SER A 540 -33.11 39.35 -19.67
CA SER A 540 -32.19 38.82 -18.66
C SER A 540 -31.85 37.34 -18.90
N VAL A 541 -32.86 36.52 -19.22
CA VAL A 541 -32.66 35.10 -19.55
C VAL A 541 -31.89 34.93 -20.87
N GLU A 542 -32.15 35.75 -21.89
CA GLU A 542 -31.37 35.76 -23.14
C GLU A 542 -29.90 36.16 -22.89
N GLU A 543 -29.65 37.16 -22.05
CA GLU A 543 -28.29 37.57 -21.66
C GLU A 543 -27.56 36.49 -20.85
N GLU A 544 -28.23 35.83 -19.89
CA GLU A 544 -27.67 34.66 -19.20
C GLU A 544 -27.40 33.50 -20.16
N GLU A 545 -28.29 33.21 -21.12
CA GLU A 545 -28.09 32.14 -22.09
C GLU A 545 -26.86 32.41 -22.97
N GLN A 546 -26.62 33.66 -23.38
CA GLN A 546 -25.40 34.05 -24.08
C GLN A 546 -24.15 33.90 -23.20
N VAL A 547 -24.22 34.25 -21.92
CA VAL A 547 -23.13 34.03 -20.95
C VAL A 547 -22.84 32.54 -20.76
N TRP A 548 -23.86 31.68 -20.70
CA TRP A 548 -23.68 30.23 -20.60
C TRP A 548 -23.16 29.62 -21.90
N LYS A 549 -23.59 30.10 -23.08
CA LYS A 549 -23.00 29.74 -24.38
C LYS A 549 -21.52 30.13 -24.48
N ALA A 550 -21.16 31.33 -24.01
CA ALA A 550 -19.76 31.78 -23.97
C ALA A 550 -18.90 30.94 -23.02
N LYS A 551 -19.41 30.59 -21.83
CA LYS A 551 -18.74 29.67 -20.89
C LYS A 551 -18.58 28.27 -21.49
N LEU A 552 -19.62 27.75 -22.15
CA LEU A 552 -19.58 26.43 -22.79
C LEU A 552 -18.53 26.40 -23.89
N THR A 553 -18.56 27.35 -24.83
CA THR A 553 -17.56 27.44 -25.92
C THR A 553 -16.15 27.66 -25.41
N ALA A 554 -15.94 28.45 -24.35
CA ALA A 554 -14.63 28.59 -23.71
C ALA A 554 -14.13 27.26 -23.10
N SER A 555 -14.97 26.54 -22.37
CA SER A 555 -14.61 25.23 -21.79
C SER A 555 -14.43 24.12 -22.85
N GLU A 556 -15.18 24.18 -23.95
CA GLU A 556 -15.00 23.29 -25.10
C GLU A 556 -13.71 23.61 -25.88
N GLU A 557 -13.36 24.89 -26.02
CA GLU A 557 -12.04 25.31 -26.51
C GLU A 557 -10.89 24.86 -25.59
N GLU A 558 -11.06 24.92 -24.27
CA GLU A 558 -10.07 24.41 -23.31
C GLU A 558 -9.94 22.90 -23.40
N LEU A 559 -11.05 22.16 -23.50
CA LEU A 559 -11.05 20.72 -23.78
C LEU A 559 -10.41 20.41 -25.15
N GLN A 560 -10.62 21.25 -26.17
CA GLN A 560 -9.98 21.12 -27.48
C GLN A 560 -8.46 21.37 -27.39
N LYS A 561 -8.03 22.39 -26.64
CA LYS A 561 -6.60 22.70 -26.38
C LYS A 561 -5.93 21.58 -25.59
N VAL A 562 -6.56 21.06 -24.54
CA VAL A 562 -6.09 19.91 -23.76
C VAL A 562 -6.08 18.65 -24.61
N ARG A 563 -7.08 18.41 -25.47
CA ARG A 563 -7.11 17.29 -26.42
C ARG A 563 -5.98 17.38 -27.44
N VAL A 564 -5.69 18.57 -27.99
CA VAL A 564 -4.59 18.81 -28.95
C VAL A 564 -3.21 18.80 -28.29
N GLN A 565 -3.08 19.15 -27.00
CA GLN A 565 -1.86 18.89 -26.22
C GLN A 565 -1.75 17.40 -25.82
N GLY A 566 -2.88 16.70 -25.74
CA GLY A 566 -2.96 15.26 -25.57
C GLY A 566 -2.68 14.45 -26.83
N THR A 567 -2.90 14.97 -28.05
CA THR A 567 -2.61 14.24 -29.29
C THR A 567 -1.13 13.91 -29.52
N PRO A 568 -0.12 14.76 -29.23
CA PRO A 568 1.28 14.32 -29.31
C PRO A 568 1.60 13.24 -28.27
N PHE A 569 0.96 13.24 -27.10
CA PHE A 569 1.04 12.11 -26.16
C PHE A 569 0.33 10.87 -26.72
N GLY A 570 -0.85 10.99 -27.31
CA GLY A 570 -1.58 9.87 -27.93
C GLY A 570 -0.90 9.25 -29.15
N PHE A 571 -0.18 10.05 -29.96
CA PHE A 571 0.59 9.55 -31.10
C PHE A 571 1.98 9.02 -30.73
N THR A 572 2.61 9.51 -29.64
CA THR A 572 3.86 8.92 -29.12
C THR A 572 3.59 7.67 -28.27
N ILE A 573 2.47 7.61 -27.56
CA ILE A 573 1.94 6.41 -26.88
C ILE A 573 1.23 5.52 -27.92
N SER A 574 1.96 5.12 -28.96
CA SER A 574 1.59 3.98 -29.79
C SER A 574 1.49 2.73 -28.91
N PRO A 575 0.54 1.80 -29.13
CA PRO A 575 0.42 0.58 -28.32
C PRO A 575 1.70 -0.27 -28.32
N LEU A 576 2.54 -0.14 -29.36
CA LEU A 576 3.87 -0.73 -29.42
C LEU A 576 4.80 -0.19 -28.32
N MET A 577 4.81 1.12 -28.08
CA MET A 577 5.64 1.75 -27.03
C MET A 577 5.20 1.34 -25.63
N LEU A 578 3.88 1.27 -25.38
CA LEU A 578 3.35 0.70 -24.12
C LEU A 578 3.73 -0.77 -23.96
N SER A 579 3.62 -1.58 -25.01
CA SER A 579 4.00 -2.99 -24.93
C SER A 579 5.50 -3.17 -24.67
N SER A 580 6.37 -2.34 -25.28
CA SER A 580 7.81 -2.36 -25.04
C SER A 580 8.17 -1.95 -23.60
N LEU A 581 7.55 -0.89 -23.07
CA LEU A 581 7.78 -0.45 -21.69
C LEU A 581 7.23 -1.47 -20.67
N LEU A 582 6.11 -2.12 -20.97
CA LEU A 582 5.54 -3.19 -20.14
C LEU A 582 6.44 -4.44 -20.13
N ILE A 583 7.03 -4.80 -21.28
CA ILE A 583 8.00 -5.90 -21.39
C ILE A 583 9.25 -5.57 -20.59
N GLN A 584 9.84 -4.37 -20.77
CA GLN A 584 11.02 -3.94 -20.01
C GLN A 584 10.75 -3.88 -18.51
N LEU A 585 9.61 -3.34 -18.06
CA LEU A 585 9.21 -3.37 -16.65
C LEU A 585 9.11 -4.80 -16.12
N LYS A 586 8.53 -5.72 -16.91
CA LYS A 586 8.41 -7.13 -16.52
C LYS A 586 9.77 -7.84 -16.46
N GLU A 587 10.68 -7.53 -17.37
CA GLU A 587 12.08 -7.99 -17.35
C GLU A 587 12.81 -7.47 -16.10
N TYR A 588 12.73 -6.17 -15.80
CA TYR A 588 13.30 -5.58 -14.58
C TYR A 588 12.71 -6.18 -13.30
N THR A 589 11.39 -6.38 -13.22
CA THR A 589 10.76 -7.08 -12.08
C THR A 589 11.28 -8.50 -11.96
N SER A 590 11.35 -9.28 -13.05
CA SER A 590 11.86 -10.66 -13.01
C SER A 590 13.35 -10.75 -12.64
N LEU A 591 14.14 -9.71 -12.97
CA LEU A 591 15.54 -9.61 -12.56
C LEU A 591 15.67 -9.33 -11.06
N LEU A 592 14.83 -8.44 -10.51
CA LEU A 592 14.77 -8.15 -9.08
C LEU A 592 14.24 -9.35 -8.28
N GLU A 593 13.18 -10.03 -8.75
CA GLU A 593 12.68 -11.29 -8.19
C GLU A 593 13.80 -12.34 -8.16
N ARG A 594 14.52 -12.54 -9.26
CA ARG A 594 15.65 -13.48 -9.33
C ARG A 594 16.83 -13.08 -8.42
N GLN A 595 17.08 -11.78 -8.22
CA GLN A 595 18.09 -11.32 -7.27
C GLN A 595 17.68 -11.59 -5.82
N LEU A 596 16.40 -11.35 -5.47
CA LEU A 596 15.86 -11.68 -4.15
C LEU A 596 15.87 -13.19 -3.89
N GLU A 597 15.47 -14.01 -4.87
CA GLU A 597 15.52 -15.47 -4.78
C GLU A 597 16.96 -15.96 -4.55
N ASN A 598 17.93 -15.47 -5.33
CA ASN A 598 19.35 -15.78 -5.14
C ASN A 598 19.83 -15.40 -3.72
N HIS A 599 19.45 -14.23 -3.20
CA HIS A 599 19.83 -13.79 -1.85
C HIS A 599 19.17 -14.62 -0.73
N LEU A 600 17.94 -15.07 -0.93
CA LEU A 600 17.25 -16.01 -0.03
C LEU A 600 17.91 -17.39 -0.08
N GLU A 601 18.28 -17.88 -1.27
CA GLU A 601 18.96 -19.16 -1.43
C GLU A 601 20.37 -19.13 -0.79
N THR A 602 21.17 -18.08 -1.01
CA THR A 602 22.48 -17.94 -0.34
C THR A 602 22.31 -17.88 1.19
N ALA A 603 21.41 -17.04 1.71
CA ALA A 603 21.16 -16.94 3.15
C ALA A 603 20.63 -18.26 3.75
N SER A 604 19.87 -19.05 2.97
CA SER A 604 19.43 -20.38 3.39
C SER A 604 20.60 -21.37 3.46
N SER A 605 21.53 -21.31 2.51
CA SER A 605 22.72 -22.15 2.46
C SER A 605 23.70 -21.83 3.59
N GLU A 606 23.89 -20.54 3.89
CA GLU A 606 24.66 -20.05 5.03
C GLU A 606 24.05 -20.53 6.35
N ARG A 607 22.74 -20.36 6.54
CA ARG A 607 22.03 -20.90 7.72
C ARG A 607 22.13 -22.42 7.83
N GLN A 608 22.13 -23.15 6.72
CA GLN A 608 22.33 -24.60 6.72
C GLN A 608 23.77 -24.95 7.12
N ASN A 609 24.77 -24.18 6.69
CA ASN A 609 26.17 -24.37 7.06
C ASN A 609 26.43 -24.03 8.54
N TYR A 610 25.94 -22.91 9.04
CA TYR A 610 25.96 -22.58 10.47
C TYR A 610 25.26 -23.64 11.33
N THR A 611 24.19 -24.28 10.82
CA THR A 611 23.54 -25.40 11.52
C THR A 611 24.49 -26.60 11.65
N LYS A 612 25.15 -27.01 10.56
CA LYS A 612 26.16 -28.09 10.56
C LYS A 612 27.35 -27.76 11.46
N GLU A 613 27.82 -26.51 11.45
CA GLU A 613 28.92 -26.04 12.31
C GLU A 613 28.53 -26.10 13.80
N VAL A 614 27.31 -25.69 14.15
CA VAL A 614 26.78 -25.82 15.51
C VAL A 614 26.59 -27.28 15.92
N GLU A 615 26.23 -28.18 15.00
CA GLU A 615 26.18 -29.62 15.26
C GLU A 615 27.58 -30.21 15.54
N VAL A 616 28.59 -29.86 14.72
CA VAL A 616 30.00 -30.27 14.94
C VAL A 616 30.55 -29.70 16.25
N LEU A 617 30.28 -28.43 16.57
CA LEU A 617 30.71 -27.81 17.83
C LEU A 617 30.02 -28.44 19.05
N ARG A 618 28.75 -28.87 18.93
CA ARG A 618 28.05 -29.65 19.97
C ARG A 618 28.69 -31.02 20.15
N GLN A 619 29.05 -31.71 19.07
CA GLN A 619 29.73 -33.01 19.14
C GLN A 619 31.10 -32.89 19.84
N LEU A 620 31.94 -31.92 19.41
CA LEU A 620 33.23 -31.64 20.06
C LEU A 620 33.06 -31.25 21.54
N LEU A 621 31.99 -30.51 21.89
CA LEU A 621 31.68 -30.21 23.29
C LEU A 621 31.35 -31.48 24.08
N SER A 622 30.51 -32.38 23.57
CA SER A 622 30.25 -33.68 24.23
C SER A 622 31.50 -34.55 24.34
N GLU A 623 32.33 -34.63 23.31
CA GLU A 623 33.60 -35.38 23.36
C GLU A 623 34.55 -34.80 24.41
N SER A 624 34.63 -33.46 24.53
CA SER A 624 35.43 -32.80 25.59
C SER A 624 34.86 -33.03 26.99
N GLN A 625 33.53 -33.11 27.14
CA GLN A 625 32.87 -33.41 28.41
C GLN A 625 33.09 -34.87 28.82
N GLU A 626 33.03 -35.82 27.88
CA GLU A 626 33.36 -37.22 28.12
C GLU A 626 34.82 -37.41 28.52
N GLN A 627 35.75 -36.72 27.84
CA GLN A 627 37.18 -36.69 28.24
C GLN A 627 37.37 -36.10 29.64
N LEU A 628 36.63 -35.05 30.00
CA LEU A 628 36.68 -34.45 31.34
C LEU A 628 36.15 -35.41 32.42
N GLU A 629 35.04 -36.12 32.19
CA GLU A 629 34.54 -37.14 33.13
C GLU A 629 35.48 -38.36 33.19
N ALA A 630 36.07 -38.79 32.07
CA ALA A 630 37.11 -39.81 32.07
C ALA A 630 38.30 -39.41 32.96
N ALA A 631 38.84 -38.19 32.79
CA ALA A 631 39.92 -37.66 33.62
C ALA A 631 39.54 -37.52 35.10
N LYS A 632 38.30 -37.13 35.42
CA LYS A 632 37.76 -37.11 36.79
C LYS A 632 37.68 -38.52 37.39
N THR A 633 37.19 -39.52 36.65
CA THR A 633 37.16 -40.90 37.17
C THR A 633 38.56 -41.49 37.33
N GLU A 634 39.50 -41.14 36.47
CA GLU A 634 40.89 -41.60 36.56
C GLU A 634 41.63 -40.97 37.76
N THR A 635 41.51 -39.66 37.96
CA THR A 635 42.02 -38.99 39.17
C THR A 635 41.34 -39.48 40.45
N GLN A 636 40.07 -39.93 40.39
CA GLN A 636 39.41 -40.65 41.47
C GLN A 636 39.94 -42.07 41.70
N LYS A 637 40.45 -42.79 40.68
CA LYS A 637 41.16 -44.07 40.87
C LYS A 637 42.53 -43.81 41.51
N GLN A 638 43.32 -42.91 40.93
CA GLN A 638 44.65 -42.56 41.41
C GLN A 638 44.64 -42.04 42.85
N SER A 639 43.63 -41.25 43.25
CA SER A 639 43.48 -40.83 44.66
C SER A 639 43.11 -41.98 45.59
N LYS A 640 42.29 -42.97 45.16
CA LYS A 640 42.03 -44.21 45.93
C LYS A 640 43.29 -45.08 46.03
N GLU A 641 44.06 -45.20 44.96
CA GLU A 641 45.34 -45.92 44.96
C GLU A 641 46.36 -45.23 45.88
N LEU A 642 46.44 -43.90 45.85
CA LEU A 642 47.28 -43.12 46.76
C LEU A 642 46.84 -43.22 48.22
N THR A 643 45.54 -43.36 48.54
CA THR A 643 45.12 -43.64 49.91
C THR A 643 45.43 -45.07 50.34
N LEU A 644 45.33 -46.06 49.45
CA LEU A 644 45.78 -47.43 49.70
C LEU A 644 47.30 -47.49 49.96
N VAL A 645 48.12 -46.84 49.11
CA VAL A 645 49.57 -46.74 49.29
C VAL A 645 49.93 -45.99 50.57
N ARG A 646 49.22 -44.92 50.93
CA ARG A 646 49.40 -44.24 52.22
C ARG A 646 49.05 -45.15 53.40
N GLY A 647 48.01 -45.96 53.30
CA GLY A 647 47.67 -46.98 54.30
C GLY A 647 48.79 -48.03 54.45
N ILE A 648 49.33 -48.52 53.34
CA ILE A 648 50.47 -49.47 53.32
C ILE A 648 51.73 -48.84 53.96
N LEU A 649 51.96 -47.55 53.77
CA LEU A 649 53.07 -46.81 54.39
C LEU A 649 52.81 -46.36 55.83
N GLN A 650 51.56 -46.45 56.32
CA GLN A 650 51.16 -46.14 57.70
C GLN A 650 51.01 -47.38 58.58
N LEU A 651 51.09 -48.59 58.01
CA LEU A 651 51.22 -49.83 58.76
C LEU A 651 52.51 -49.82 59.59
N PRO A 652 52.47 -50.17 60.89
CA PRO A 652 53.66 -50.29 61.72
C PRO A 652 54.69 -51.25 61.13
N SER A 653 55.97 -51.03 61.43
CA SER A 653 57.12 -51.78 60.88
C SER A 653 57.15 -53.28 61.23
N TRP A 654 56.17 -53.77 61.99
CA TRP A 654 56.05 -55.16 62.41
C TRP A 654 55.47 -56.06 61.30
N ASP A 655 54.59 -55.57 60.43
CA ASP A 655 53.93 -56.40 59.40
C ASP A 655 54.80 -56.67 58.16
N LEU A 656 55.83 -55.85 57.92
CA LEU A 656 56.88 -56.14 56.92
C LEU A 656 57.71 -57.39 57.27
N ALA A 657 57.68 -57.85 58.52
CA ALA A 657 58.23 -59.15 58.91
C ALA A 657 57.24 -60.30 58.65
N ALA A 658 55.93 -60.08 58.87
CA ALA A 658 54.90 -61.11 58.70
C ALA A 658 54.79 -61.60 57.25
N LEU A 659 54.74 -60.69 56.27
CA LEU A 659 54.70 -61.02 54.85
C LEU A 659 56.00 -61.66 54.31
N ARG A 660 57.11 -61.60 55.07
CA ARG A 660 58.35 -62.31 54.75
C ARG A 660 58.39 -63.74 55.34
N ALA A 661 57.52 -64.06 56.29
CA ALA A 661 57.51 -65.35 57.00
C ALA A 661 56.55 -66.39 56.40
N ALA A 662 55.53 -65.97 55.64
CA ALA A 662 54.49 -66.86 55.11
C ALA A 662 54.54 -66.99 53.58
N GLY A 663 55.06 -68.11 53.06
CA GLY A 663 54.90 -68.50 51.64
C GLY A 663 56.17 -68.87 50.86
N SER A 664 56.98 -69.81 51.36
CA SER A 664 58.10 -70.34 50.57
C SER A 664 57.63 -71.20 49.37
N ARG A 665 57.65 -70.63 48.16
CA ARG A 665 57.77 -71.39 46.91
C ARG A 665 58.64 -70.65 45.89
N ALA A 666 59.96 -70.85 46.03
CA ALA A 666 60.99 -70.47 45.06
C ALA A 666 60.93 -71.40 43.80
N PRO A 667 61.88 -71.38 42.83
CA PRO A 667 63.13 -70.58 42.74
C PRO A 667 63.46 -69.99 41.33
N TRP A 668 64.71 -69.49 41.22
CA TRP A 668 65.52 -69.18 40.02
C TRP A 668 65.40 -67.78 39.37
N TRP A 669 66.52 -67.05 39.43
CA TRP A 669 66.97 -66.14 38.38
C TRP A 669 67.92 -66.90 37.45
N GLY A 670 67.78 -66.79 36.12
CA GLY A 670 68.76 -67.40 35.20
C GLY A 670 68.44 -67.34 33.69
N GLN A 671 69.25 -66.55 32.98
CA GLN A 671 69.67 -66.73 31.58
C GLN A 671 68.66 -66.62 30.40
N HIS A 672 68.83 -65.51 29.65
CA HIS A 672 68.84 -65.37 28.18
C HIS A 672 67.58 -65.63 27.30
N PRO A 673 67.45 -64.89 26.17
CA PRO A 673 66.33 -65.01 25.22
C PRO A 673 66.60 -66.07 24.12
N PRO A 674 65.60 -66.48 23.33
CA PRO A 674 65.47 -65.87 22.00
C PRO A 674 64.05 -65.82 21.37
N CYS A 675 63.90 -64.98 20.34
CA CYS A 675 62.94 -65.13 19.22
C CYS A 675 61.41 -65.04 19.51
N ARG A 676 60.55 -64.72 18.53
CA ARG A 676 60.69 -63.93 17.28
C ARG A 676 59.30 -63.42 16.84
N PHE A 677 59.31 -62.33 16.08
CA PHE A 677 58.29 -61.87 15.13
C PHE A 677 57.23 -62.92 14.69
N ARG A 678 55.95 -62.53 14.70
CA ARG A 678 55.06 -62.82 13.55
C ARG A 678 54.32 -61.56 13.11
N GLU A 679 54.67 -61.16 11.91
CA GLU A 679 54.27 -59.95 11.21
C GLU A 679 52.93 -60.13 10.46
N ARG A 680 52.07 -59.11 10.49
CA ARG A 680 51.12 -58.78 9.39
C ARG A 680 50.56 -57.37 9.57
N GLY A 681 51.12 -56.38 8.88
CA GLY A 681 50.57 -55.01 8.85
C GLY A 681 49.51 -54.81 7.76
N LYS A 682 48.71 -53.74 7.90
CA LYS A 682 48.02 -53.03 6.81
C LYS A 682 47.67 -51.59 7.23
N ALA A 683 47.95 -50.63 6.33
CA ALA A 683 47.41 -49.26 6.24
C ALA A 683 47.39 -48.33 7.50
N ARG A 684 48.38 -47.42 7.58
CA ARG A 684 48.27 -45.95 7.36
C ARG A 684 46.88 -45.27 7.53
N PRO A 685 46.82 -43.98 7.93
CA PRO A 685 47.41 -43.35 9.12
C PRO A 685 46.39 -42.50 9.93
N GLY A 686 46.74 -42.10 11.16
CA GLY A 686 46.09 -41.01 11.89
C GLY A 686 47.10 -40.32 12.80
N HIS A 687 47.24 -38.99 12.71
CA HIS A 687 48.09 -38.22 13.62
C HIS A 687 47.34 -37.97 14.93
N GLY A 688 47.93 -38.38 16.05
CA GLY A 688 47.49 -38.02 17.39
C GLY A 688 48.59 -37.24 18.11
N GLU A 689 48.46 -35.92 18.14
CA GLU A 689 49.32 -35.05 18.94
C GLU A 689 48.66 -34.80 20.30
N THR A 690 49.32 -35.19 21.40
CA THR A 690 48.93 -34.71 22.74
C THR A 690 50.13 -34.65 23.69
N TRP A 691 50.82 -33.51 23.63
CA TRP A 691 51.45 -32.79 24.76
C TRP A 691 52.06 -33.59 25.93
N HIS A 692 53.40 -33.67 25.95
CA HIS A 692 54.19 -33.56 27.18
C HIS A 692 55.39 -32.62 26.96
N LEU A 693 55.71 -31.79 27.96
CA LEU A 693 56.78 -30.78 27.89
C LEU A 693 58.18 -31.42 27.84
N PRO A 694 59.04 -31.04 26.87
CA PRO A 694 60.44 -31.45 26.86
C PRO A 694 61.32 -30.43 27.61
N LEU A 695 61.79 -30.79 28.81
CA LEU A 695 62.89 -30.09 29.46
C LEU A 695 64.23 -30.61 28.93
N THR A 696 64.96 -29.75 28.23
CA THR A 696 66.40 -29.86 27.91
C THR A 696 66.89 -31.18 27.29
N GLY A 697 66.88 -31.26 25.95
CA GLY A 697 67.67 -32.21 25.17
C GLY A 697 68.28 -31.51 23.96
N SER A 698 69.60 -31.58 23.77
CA SER A 698 70.31 -30.85 22.72
C SER A 698 70.12 -31.49 21.33
N VAL A 699 69.40 -30.79 20.45
CA VAL A 699 69.29 -31.17 19.03
C VAL A 699 70.67 -31.05 18.36
N SER A 700 71.07 -32.08 17.62
CA SER A 700 72.36 -32.07 16.91
C SER A 700 72.37 -30.99 15.80
N PRO A 701 73.51 -30.30 15.55
CA PRO A 701 73.55 -29.18 14.60
C PRO A 701 73.17 -29.59 13.18
N PHE A 702 73.46 -30.83 12.78
CA PHE A 702 73.06 -31.38 11.48
C PHE A 702 71.54 -31.45 11.31
N GLN A 703 70.81 -31.83 12.36
CA GLN A 703 69.36 -31.94 12.35
C GLN A 703 68.68 -30.57 12.41
N ALA A 704 69.26 -29.63 13.17
CA ALA A 704 68.83 -28.22 13.14
C ALA A 704 69.03 -27.60 11.75
N GLN A 705 70.14 -27.92 11.06
CA GLN A 705 70.42 -27.40 9.72
C GLN A 705 69.50 -28.00 8.65
N SER A 706 69.15 -29.29 8.72
CA SER A 706 68.14 -29.86 7.81
C SER A 706 66.75 -29.25 8.00
N LEU A 707 66.36 -28.97 9.26
CA LEU A 707 65.09 -28.31 9.58
C LEU A 707 65.08 -26.84 9.13
N ALA A 708 66.20 -26.13 9.25
CA ALA A 708 66.34 -24.79 8.70
C ALA A 708 66.18 -24.78 7.17
N CYS A 709 66.81 -25.73 6.46
CA CYS A 709 66.65 -25.86 5.01
C CYS A 709 65.22 -26.22 4.59
N SER A 710 64.51 -27.09 5.31
CA SER A 710 63.09 -27.39 5.00
C SER A 710 62.18 -26.19 5.28
N LEU A 711 62.35 -25.50 6.41
CA LEU A 711 61.58 -24.30 6.74
C LEU A 711 61.83 -23.16 5.74
N GLN A 712 63.07 -23.00 5.27
CA GLN A 712 63.38 -22.01 4.24
C GLN A 712 62.75 -22.38 2.88
N ALA A 713 62.76 -23.66 2.51
CA ALA A 713 62.07 -24.13 1.30
C ALA A 713 60.53 -24.01 1.38
N GLU A 714 59.93 -24.04 2.58
CA GLU A 714 58.50 -23.75 2.74
C GLU A 714 58.20 -22.25 2.80
N LEU A 715 59.07 -21.43 3.38
CA LEU A 715 58.99 -19.97 3.30
C LEU A 715 59.10 -19.46 1.85
N GLU A 716 59.92 -20.10 1.01
CA GLU A 716 59.99 -19.79 -0.43
C GLU A 716 58.73 -20.22 -1.19
N LYS A 717 58.13 -21.38 -0.87
CA LYS A 717 56.81 -21.79 -1.42
C LYS A 717 55.70 -20.83 -0.99
N LEU A 718 55.67 -20.43 0.28
CA LEU A 718 54.67 -19.49 0.80
C LEU A 718 54.82 -18.11 0.14
N ARG A 719 56.05 -17.61 -0.03
CA ARG A 719 56.30 -16.37 -0.80
C ARG A 719 55.86 -16.48 -2.26
N LEU A 720 56.07 -17.64 -2.91
CA LEU A 720 55.61 -17.84 -4.29
C LEU A 720 54.07 -17.92 -4.38
N ALA A 721 53.39 -18.47 -3.37
CA ALA A 721 51.92 -18.45 -3.28
C ALA A 721 51.39 -17.04 -2.98
N GLU A 722 52.04 -16.30 -2.09
CA GLU A 722 51.73 -14.90 -1.74
C GLU A 722 51.87 -13.96 -2.95
N ASN A 723 52.91 -14.14 -3.78
CA ASN A 723 53.07 -13.40 -5.03
C ASN A 723 52.18 -13.90 -6.18
N ALA A 724 51.60 -15.10 -6.09
CA ALA A 724 50.58 -15.59 -7.02
C ALA A 724 49.17 -15.08 -6.67
N ALA A 725 48.93 -14.68 -5.43
CA ALA A 725 47.67 -14.12 -4.93
C ALA A 725 47.47 -12.64 -5.32
N ALA A 726 47.76 -12.29 -6.58
CA ALA A 726 47.73 -10.91 -7.09
C ALA A 726 46.43 -10.40 -7.79
N PRO A 727 45.23 -11.03 -7.72
CA PRO A 727 44.03 -10.41 -8.32
C PRO A 727 43.45 -9.25 -7.48
N GLY A 728 43.78 -9.20 -6.18
CA GLY A 728 43.17 -8.26 -5.23
C GLY A 728 43.46 -6.78 -5.48
N THR A 729 44.41 -6.43 -6.35
CA THR A 729 44.73 -5.03 -6.66
C THR A 729 43.68 -4.37 -7.56
N GLU A 730 43.12 -5.08 -8.54
CA GLU A 730 42.09 -4.51 -9.43
C GLU A 730 40.74 -4.41 -8.72
N GLU A 731 40.37 -5.42 -7.93
CA GLU A 731 39.14 -5.39 -7.13
C GLU A 731 39.19 -4.29 -6.06
N ALA A 732 40.32 -4.12 -5.37
CA ALA A 732 40.51 -3.01 -4.43
C ALA A 732 40.43 -1.63 -5.10
N GLN A 733 41.00 -1.48 -6.31
CA GLN A 733 40.88 -0.23 -7.07
C GLN A 733 39.44 0.05 -7.52
N GLN A 734 38.69 -0.97 -7.98
CA GLN A 734 37.28 -0.81 -8.35
C GLN A 734 36.40 -0.48 -7.14
N LEU A 735 36.67 -1.07 -5.97
CA LEU A 735 35.98 -0.75 -4.72
C LEU A 735 36.32 0.68 -4.24
N GLN A 736 37.59 1.10 -4.36
CA GLN A 736 37.98 2.47 -4.04
C GLN A 736 37.32 3.49 -4.99
N GLU A 737 37.28 3.22 -6.29
CA GLU A 737 36.64 4.11 -7.28
C GLU A 737 35.12 4.21 -7.05
N LYS A 738 34.45 3.10 -6.68
CA LYS A 738 33.04 3.11 -6.25
C LYS A 738 32.86 3.95 -4.98
N LEU A 739 33.70 3.76 -3.97
CA LEU A 739 33.66 4.53 -2.72
C LEU A 739 33.90 6.03 -2.94
N GLU A 740 34.76 6.41 -3.89
CA GLU A 740 34.97 7.81 -4.26
C GLU A 740 33.78 8.41 -5.03
N LYS A 741 33.14 7.63 -5.91
CA LYS A 741 31.87 8.00 -6.57
C LYS A 741 30.74 8.19 -5.54
N GLU A 742 30.59 7.30 -4.57
CA GLU A 742 29.60 7.42 -3.49
C GLU A 742 29.86 8.61 -2.57
N LYS A 743 31.12 8.83 -2.16
CA LYS A 743 31.52 10.03 -1.39
C LYS A 743 31.19 11.32 -2.13
N LYS A 744 31.37 11.34 -3.46
CA LYS A 744 30.99 12.49 -4.29
C LYS A 744 29.46 12.66 -4.34
N LEU A 745 28.70 11.60 -4.60
CA LEU A 745 27.23 11.66 -4.61
C LEU A 745 26.67 12.10 -3.26
N THR A 746 27.22 11.61 -2.15
CA THR A 746 26.83 12.05 -0.78
C THR A 746 27.10 13.54 -0.56
N LYS A 747 28.23 14.05 -1.07
CA LYS A 747 28.57 15.49 -0.99
C LYS A 747 27.65 16.34 -1.87
N ASP A 748 27.37 15.90 -3.09
CA ASP A 748 26.52 16.61 -4.05
C ASP A 748 25.05 16.61 -3.58
N LEU A 749 24.56 15.50 -3.00
CA LEU A 749 23.27 15.41 -2.30
C LEU A 749 23.23 16.32 -1.07
N GLY A 750 24.31 16.42 -0.29
CA GLY A 750 24.42 17.37 0.82
C GLY A 750 24.27 18.82 0.36
N GLN A 751 24.90 19.19 -0.76
CA GLN A 751 24.75 20.53 -1.35
C GLN A 751 23.36 20.77 -1.97
N ALA A 752 22.69 19.72 -2.46
CA ALA A 752 21.31 19.83 -2.90
C ALA A 752 20.37 20.03 -1.69
N ALA A 753 20.59 19.31 -0.59
CA ALA A 753 19.82 19.45 0.63
C ALA A 753 19.96 20.85 1.27
N THR A 754 21.17 21.43 1.33
CA THR A 754 21.32 22.81 1.83
C THR A 754 20.61 23.82 0.95
N LYS A 755 20.70 23.69 -0.39
CA LYS A 755 19.98 24.57 -1.33
C LYS A 755 18.45 24.44 -1.21
N LEU A 756 17.94 23.23 -1.01
CA LEU A 756 16.51 23.01 -0.74
C LEU A 756 16.09 23.61 0.61
N GLN A 757 16.94 23.54 1.63
CA GLN A 757 16.68 24.15 2.94
C GLN A 757 16.72 25.69 2.89
N GLU A 758 17.64 26.27 2.09
CA GLU A 758 17.69 27.70 1.80
C GLU A 758 16.44 28.16 1.05
N LEU A 759 16.03 27.43 -0.01
CA LEU A 759 14.80 27.73 -0.75
C LEU A 759 13.54 27.60 0.12
N LEU A 760 13.44 26.56 0.96
CA LEU A 760 12.34 26.40 1.92
C LEU A 760 12.30 27.53 2.95
N LYS A 761 13.46 28.04 3.39
CA LYS A 761 13.50 29.22 4.25
C LYS A 761 13.02 30.47 3.51
N VAL A 762 13.47 30.69 2.27
CA VAL A 762 13.03 31.83 1.45
C VAL A 762 11.51 31.78 1.19
N THR A 763 10.92 30.61 0.94
CA THR A 763 9.46 30.49 0.77
C THR A 763 8.70 30.67 2.08
N GLN A 764 9.25 30.23 3.23
CA GLN A 764 8.68 30.54 4.55
C GLN A 764 8.74 32.04 4.87
N ASP A 765 9.88 32.70 4.63
CA ASP A 765 10.06 34.14 4.83
C ASP A 765 9.15 34.96 3.88
N GLN A 766 8.90 34.48 2.67
CA GLN A 766 7.96 35.08 1.72
C GLN A 766 6.50 34.89 2.16
N LEU A 767 6.11 33.68 2.55
CA LEU A 767 4.77 33.36 3.04
C LEU A 767 4.45 34.06 4.38
N ALA A 768 5.47 34.37 5.19
CA ALA A 768 5.34 35.25 6.36
C ALA A 768 5.01 36.70 5.96
N LYS A 769 5.73 37.26 4.97
CA LYS A 769 5.42 38.61 4.43
C LYS A 769 4.03 38.68 3.82
N GLU A 770 3.61 37.66 3.07
CA GLU A 770 2.27 37.59 2.48
C GLU A 770 1.19 37.52 3.56
N ARG A 771 1.41 36.78 4.65
CA ARG A 771 0.53 36.80 5.83
C ARG A 771 0.45 38.17 6.48
N GLU A 772 1.57 38.91 6.57
CA GLU A 772 1.55 40.30 7.05
C GLU A 772 0.80 41.24 6.11
N THR A 773 0.96 41.12 4.79
CA THR A 773 0.22 41.97 3.84
C THR A 773 -1.27 41.65 3.86
N VAL A 774 -1.66 40.37 3.97
CA VAL A 774 -3.06 39.97 4.15
C VAL A 774 -3.62 40.46 5.48
N LYS A 775 -2.82 40.50 6.56
CA LYS A 775 -3.23 41.08 7.84
C LYS A 775 -3.47 42.59 7.71
N LYS A 776 -2.53 43.33 7.11
CA LYS A 776 -2.65 44.78 6.85
C LYS A 776 -3.84 45.12 5.94
N LEU A 777 -4.10 44.33 4.90
CA LEU A 777 -5.29 44.51 4.04
C LEU A 777 -6.60 44.21 4.77
N LYS A 778 -6.63 43.27 5.72
CA LYS A 778 -7.81 43.03 6.57
C LYS A 778 -8.02 44.16 7.58
N GLU A 779 -6.95 44.69 8.16
CA GLU A 779 -6.99 45.85 9.05
C GLU A 779 -7.54 47.07 8.31
N GLN A 780 -7.03 47.36 7.11
CA GLN A 780 -7.53 48.44 6.25
C GLN A 780 -9.00 48.25 5.83
N LEU A 781 -9.41 47.02 5.47
CA LEU A 781 -10.81 46.72 5.13
C LEU A 781 -11.75 46.94 6.33
N GLN A 782 -11.28 46.63 7.54
CA GLN A 782 -12.04 46.85 8.77
C GLN A 782 -12.14 48.35 9.11
N GLU A 783 -11.04 49.11 8.98
CA GLU A 783 -11.03 50.57 9.12
C GLU A 783 -11.99 51.25 8.11
N THR A 784 -12.02 50.81 6.84
CA THR A 784 -12.98 51.36 5.86
C THR A 784 -14.43 51.00 6.17
N GLY A 785 -14.71 49.79 6.70
CA GLY A 785 -16.06 49.39 7.09
C GLY A 785 -16.58 50.20 8.29
N GLU A 786 -15.70 50.56 9.23
CA GLU A 786 -16.05 51.44 10.36
C GLU A 786 -16.29 52.89 9.88
N GLU A 787 -15.54 53.41 8.89
CA GLU A 787 -15.82 54.74 8.30
C GLU A 787 -17.15 54.83 7.51
N GLU A 788 -17.56 53.78 6.79
CA GLU A 788 -18.86 53.76 6.11
C GLU A 788 -20.02 53.67 7.10
N SER A 789 -19.87 52.89 8.17
CA SER A 789 -20.87 52.75 9.25
C SER A 789 -21.22 54.06 9.98
N LEU A 790 -20.40 55.10 9.84
CA LEU A 790 -20.55 56.41 10.48
C LEU A 790 -21.15 57.50 9.57
N LYS A 791 -21.55 57.17 8.33
CA LYS A 791 -22.11 58.16 7.37
C LYS A 791 -23.58 57.92 6.99
N GLU A 792 -24.09 56.69 7.02
CA GLU A 792 -25.52 56.42 6.79
C GLU A 792 -26.33 56.56 8.10
N GLY A 793 -26.55 57.79 8.56
CA GLY A 793 -27.14 58.02 9.88
C GLY A 793 -27.99 59.29 10.11
N THR A 794 -28.09 60.25 9.18
CA THR A 794 -29.00 61.41 9.36
C THR A 794 -29.33 62.17 8.06
N SER A 795 -30.54 62.01 7.50
CA SER A 795 -31.42 63.11 7.03
C SER A 795 -32.71 62.58 6.40
N VAL A 796 -33.81 63.37 6.55
CA VAL A 796 -35.17 63.17 6.00
C VAL A 796 -35.93 61.97 6.57
#